data_AF-A0A967KIU1-F1
#
_entry.id   AF-A0A967KIU1-F1
#
_cell.length_a   1.000
_cell.length_b   1.000
_cell.length_c   1.000
_cell.angle_alpha   90.00
_cell.angle_beta   90.00
_cell.angle_gamma   90.00
#
_symmetry.space_group_name_H-M   'P 1'
#
loop_
_entity.id
_entity.type
_entity.pdbx_description
1 polymer ?
#
loop_
_entity_poly.entity_id
_entity_poly.type
_entity_poly.pdbx_seq_one_letter_code
_entity_poly.pdbx_strand_id
1 'polypeptide(L)'
;SGKLLLYCLLLAVAFSGSVFSQAPATLMQTVTYQSETITLQMTKETLRGSYFEVLVQNATGGYDTYTPGEVRTYLGYVDEYPGALVAGILLSDDTLKTKIYFDRGATWFTLGDTVTGTRGMGNPIFTPPSKLSVTPGHAGTTTYEYGLGLDSDYRAYTQRWNSSVPHSLEMIEFSACQLKAIFMRDALLMPVLERVIIRTSQNHCPYEGTTGTALLPLLRDEWNNNQADALDYCLKIGLASPAIGGGVAYMPGRYSVNGMSSDGSFDIVWRHEIGHSWACGDYHANSPEGPTLMCGNQYGRYCGPSVETILGRRDNSMSDLTDLGTYTANIFPPYASLDAEEIIRDSGAVTIDIMGNDFDINADAINLSSFDSVSDAGGSITLSSGTGPGGRDELTYIPQAGFKGIDFFYYTIADATGELATGVVIANIVDWNIVSEAEDAAYSGPIFDNSHGGYTGTGYLDYQNASGDWIEWTVDVPGSGEYNLQWRYALYSGDRPLEVRINGQVIEPSLSFPSTGYWTTWRYNTLSGITLQAGTNTIRTTAIGSSGANIDHLKVSESHLHINFQPSGKWIPSGYLPDYGEPYADRGNGNSYGWDIDITADMRDRNAITDQKWDTLAHMQKAGNRTWEMSLPNGTYDLVIGCGDPSNADFINNLDVEGTVITDPDPYDNFDEYNLTVSVTDGRLTITTAAGAVNVKICFVEIEETTGEDITPPTPDPMTWATVPYATGSTSIAMEADLASDPSGVEYYFTCTAGGGNDSGWQDGTTYEDTGLTPDTQYTYTVKARDKSANQNETAPSTAESATTDPTDTTPPAAPTGLAATAGDATVSLDWNDNGEGDLDGYNVYRSTTSGGGYSQINGSLLSSSDYTDNSVSNGTTYYYVVTAVDTSNNESGYSNEASATPQAAPPTAMHVADIAMSTKVAGKNVNGIATVTVVDAGGAPVEGATVYGHWSGLTSDSDSGVTSEDGTVSLSSDKLKNPSGTFTFTVDNITKAGWTYDFAANVETSDSITVP
;
A
#
# COMPACT_ATOMS: atom_id res chain seq x y z
N SER A 1 -60.04 -21.19 57.51
CA SER A 1 -59.01 -20.77 58.49
C SER A 1 -57.67 -20.78 57.79
N GLY A 2 -56.99 -19.71 57.41
CA GLY A 2 -57.18 -18.25 57.44
C GLY A 2 -55.87 -17.65 56.90
N LYS A 3 -55.86 -17.05 55.70
CA LYS A 3 -55.68 -15.60 55.44
C LYS A 3 -54.73 -14.87 56.41
N LEU A 4 -53.63 -14.26 55.93
CA LEU A 4 -53.56 -12.81 55.61
C LEU A 4 -52.14 -12.36 55.15
N LEU A 5 -52.12 -11.49 54.14
CA LEU A 5 -51.06 -10.51 53.81
C LEU A 5 -50.96 -9.39 54.89
N LEU A 6 -49.87 -8.61 54.82
CA LEU A 6 -49.66 -7.14 55.04
C LEU A 6 -48.47 -6.86 56.00
N TYR A 7 -47.26 -6.49 55.53
CA TYR A 7 -46.73 -5.18 55.05
C TYR A 7 -46.45 -4.12 56.15
N CYS A 8 -45.28 -3.46 55.98
CA CYS A 8 -44.83 -2.14 56.49
C CYS A 8 -44.18 -2.11 57.89
N LEU A 9 -43.04 -1.43 58.18
CA LEU A 9 -42.27 -0.42 57.46
C LEU A 9 -40.92 -0.11 58.18
N LEU A 10 -39.87 0.19 57.39
CA LEU A 10 -38.80 1.19 57.57
C LEU A 10 -37.91 1.23 58.84
N LEU A 11 -36.59 1.05 58.66
CA LEU A 11 -35.60 2.13 58.87
C LEU A 11 -34.26 1.86 58.15
N ALA A 12 -33.67 2.94 57.65
CA ALA A 12 -32.61 3.03 56.66
C ALA A 12 -31.21 2.56 57.09
N VAL A 13 -30.47 2.00 56.12
CA VAL A 13 -29.01 2.14 56.00
C VAL A 13 -28.68 2.42 54.54
N ALA A 14 -27.89 3.46 54.31
CA ALA A 14 -27.41 3.91 53.02
C ALA A 14 -26.24 3.05 52.49
N PHE A 15 -25.97 3.19 51.19
CA PHE A 15 -24.86 2.67 50.40
C PHE A 15 -24.84 1.16 50.10
N SER A 16 -25.29 0.83 48.89
CA SER A 16 -24.43 0.09 47.95
C SER A 16 -24.64 0.72 46.57
N GLY A 17 -23.83 1.73 46.25
CA GLY A 17 -23.42 1.85 44.85
C GLY A 17 -22.66 0.57 44.57
N SER A 18 -23.18 -0.27 43.67
CA SER A 18 -22.36 -1.29 43.04
C SER A 18 -21.16 -0.56 42.45
N VAL A 19 -20.00 -0.76 43.07
CA VAL A 19 -18.73 -0.33 42.50
C VAL A 19 -18.56 -1.20 41.26
N PHE A 20 -19.00 -0.70 40.10
CA PHE A 20 -18.67 -1.33 38.83
C PHE A 20 -17.15 -1.42 38.74
N SER A 21 -16.61 -2.53 38.25
CA SER A 21 -15.17 -2.66 38.09
C SER A 21 -14.70 -1.58 37.12
N GLN A 22 -13.62 -0.87 37.48
CA GLN A 22 -13.00 0.09 36.58
C GLN A 22 -12.64 -0.63 35.28
N ALA A 23 -12.96 -0.04 34.13
CA ALA A 23 -12.61 -0.66 32.86
C ALA A 23 -11.07 -0.80 32.80
N PRO A 24 -10.49 -1.93 32.41
CA PRO A 24 -9.04 -2.10 32.38
C PRO A 24 -8.40 -1.29 31.25
N ALA A 25 -7.12 -0.94 31.38
CA ALA A 25 -6.40 -0.17 30.35
C ALA A 25 -6.18 -0.99 29.08
N THR A 26 -5.97 -2.29 29.23
CA THR A 26 -5.86 -3.26 28.14
C THR A 26 -6.81 -4.43 28.39
N LEU A 27 -7.26 -5.06 27.32
CA LEU A 27 -8.11 -6.25 27.33
C LEU A 27 -7.52 -7.28 26.37
N MET A 28 -7.47 -8.52 26.85
CA MET A 28 -7.26 -9.69 26.01
C MET A 28 -8.52 -10.53 25.99
N GLN A 29 -8.98 -10.92 24.80
CA GLN A 29 -10.14 -11.79 24.65
C GLN A 29 -9.84 -12.86 23.61
N THR A 30 -10.04 -14.12 23.99
CA THR A 30 -10.01 -15.23 23.03
C THR A 30 -11.41 -15.46 22.47
N VAL A 31 -11.52 -15.64 21.17
CA VAL A 31 -12.77 -15.93 20.45
C VAL A 31 -12.56 -17.21 19.66
N THR A 32 -13.54 -18.11 19.67
CA THR A 32 -13.47 -19.36 18.91
C THR A 32 -14.65 -19.50 17.95
N TYR A 33 -14.36 -19.80 16.68
CA TYR A 33 -15.36 -20.00 15.63
C TYR A 33 -14.91 -21.10 14.67
N GLN A 34 -15.79 -22.07 14.37
CA GLN A 34 -15.51 -23.15 13.40
C GLN A 34 -14.17 -23.91 13.60
N SER A 35 -13.72 -24.08 14.85
CA SER A 35 -12.45 -24.72 15.25
C SER A 35 -11.21 -23.83 15.14
N GLU A 36 -11.39 -22.58 14.75
CA GLU A 36 -10.38 -21.55 14.80
C GLU A 36 -10.50 -20.76 16.09
N THR A 37 -9.36 -20.45 16.70
CA THR A 37 -9.26 -19.63 17.91
C THR A 37 -8.37 -18.44 17.61
N ILE A 38 -8.88 -17.24 17.86
CA ILE A 38 -8.15 -15.98 17.71
C ILE A 38 -8.09 -15.22 19.03
N THR A 39 -7.08 -14.39 19.17
CA THR A 39 -6.75 -13.61 20.35
C THR A 39 -6.80 -12.12 20.00
N LEU A 40 -7.72 -11.40 20.62
CA LEU A 40 -7.90 -9.97 20.44
C LEU A 40 -7.04 -9.23 21.46
N GLN A 41 -6.08 -8.46 20.99
CA GLN A 41 -5.26 -7.55 21.78
C GLN A 41 -5.86 -6.15 21.68
N MET A 42 -6.31 -5.59 22.80
CA MET A 42 -7.06 -4.34 22.78
C MET A 42 -6.59 -3.37 23.86
N THR A 43 -6.48 -2.09 23.49
CA THR A 43 -6.18 -0.99 24.39
C THR A 43 -7.38 -0.06 24.46
N LYS A 44 -7.63 0.49 25.66
CA LYS A 44 -8.71 1.44 25.87
C LYS A 44 -8.45 2.71 25.07
N GLU A 45 -9.45 3.11 24.29
CA GLU A 45 -9.37 4.27 23.41
C GLU A 45 -10.52 5.24 23.70
N THR A 46 -10.23 6.53 23.83
CA THR A 46 -11.28 7.56 23.94
C THR A 46 -11.84 7.96 22.58
N LEU A 47 -13.14 8.19 22.54
CA LEU A 47 -13.87 8.77 21.41
C LEU A 47 -14.41 10.15 21.72
N ARG A 48 -14.10 10.69 22.90
CA ARG A 48 -14.69 11.92 23.43
C ARG A 48 -13.72 13.06 23.16
N GLY A 49 -14.13 14.00 22.31
CA GLY A 49 -13.36 15.18 21.94
C GLY A 49 -13.32 16.21 23.07
N SER A 50 -12.66 17.33 22.80
CA SER A 50 -12.44 18.40 23.80
C SER A 50 -13.73 19.12 24.22
N TYR A 51 -14.78 19.05 23.40
CA TYR A 51 -16.09 19.64 23.63
C TYR A 51 -17.17 18.62 23.96
N PHE A 52 -16.78 17.37 24.26
CA PHE A 52 -17.72 16.27 24.46
C PHE A 52 -18.80 16.55 25.51
N GLU A 53 -20.06 16.54 25.07
CA GLU A 53 -21.23 16.61 25.93
C GLU A 53 -22.36 15.67 25.48
N VAL A 54 -23.21 15.30 26.45
CA VAL A 54 -24.39 14.48 26.20
C VAL A 54 -25.64 15.23 26.68
N LEU A 55 -26.56 15.46 25.77
CA LEU A 55 -27.84 16.14 25.99
C LEU A 55 -28.98 15.13 25.87
N VAL A 56 -29.78 15.00 26.92
CA VAL A 56 -30.94 14.10 26.94
C VAL A 56 -32.20 14.93 26.83
N GLN A 57 -33.03 14.65 25.83
CA GLN A 57 -34.30 15.34 25.68
C GLN A 57 -35.19 15.04 26.89
N ASN A 58 -35.70 16.09 27.54
CA ASN A 58 -36.58 15.97 28.70
C ASN A 58 -38.06 16.02 28.31
N ALA A 59 -38.94 15.77 29.29
CA ALA A 59 -40.38 15.68 29.07
C ALA A 59 -41.04 16.98 28.59
N THR A 60 -40.36 18.13 28.69
CA THR A 60 -40.85 19.43 28.20
C THR A 60 -40.31 19.80 26.81
N GLY A 61 -39.51 18.93 26.20
CA GLY A 61 -38.86 19.16 24.90
C GLY A 61 -37.54 19.93 24.97
N GLY A 62 -37.06 20.28 26.16
CA GLY A 62 -35.72 20.84 26.39
C GLY A 62 -34.67 19.74 26.58
N TYR A 63 -33.46 20.13 27.00
CA TYR A 63 -32.36 19.19 27.22
C TYR A 63 -31.84 19.26 28.66
N ASP A 64 -31.62 18.08 29.24
CA ASP A 64 -30.88 17.92 30.48
C ASP A 64 -29.47 17.41 30.13
N THR A 65 -28.43 17.99 30.73
CA THR A 65 -27.06 17.49 30.59
C THR A 65 -26.92 16.14 31.30
N TYR A 66 -26.36 15.15 30.62
CA TYR A 66 -26.05 13.85 31.18
C TYR A 66 -24.54 13.73 31.39
N THR A 67 -24.13 13.33 32.60
CA THR A 67 -22.72 13.05 32.90
C THR A 67 -22.39 11.63 32.45
N PRO A 68 -21.53 11.46 31.42
CA PRO A 68 -21.12 10.15 30.93
C PRO A 68 -20.33 9.37 31.99
N GLY A 69 -20.44 8.04 31.94
CA GLY A 69 -19.59 7.15 32.76
C GLY A 69 -18.14 7.16 32.29
N GLU A 70 -17.32 6.26 32.84
CA GLU A 70 -15.95 6.03 32.35
C GLU A 70 -15.94 5.68 30.85
N VAL A 71 -14.82 5.92 30.16
CA VAL A 71 -14.56 5.41 28.80
C VAL A 71 -14.41 3.89 28.84
N ARG A 72 -15.11 3.19 27.93
CA ARG A 72 -15.14 1.71 27.86
C ARG A 72 -14.95 1.18 26.44
N THR A 73 -14.49 2.02 25.52
CA THR A 73 -14.19 1.67 24.13
C THR A 73 -12.75 1.23 23.95
N TYR A 74 -12.50 0.36 22.97
CA TYR A 74 -11.20 -0.25 22.74
C TYR A 74 -10.91 -0.40 21.25
N LEU A 75 -9.64 -0.24 20.88
CA LEU A 75 -9.08 -0.57 19.56
C LEU A 75 -7.88 -1.51 19.73
N GLY A 76 -7.54 -2.24 18.68
CA GLY A 76 -6.31 -3.03 18.63
C GLY A 76 -6.29 -4.02 17.48
N TYR A 77 -5.53 -5.11 17.64
CA TYR A 77 -5.20 -6.08 16.58
C TYR A 77 -5.52 -7.53 17.00
N VAL A 78 -5.24 -8.47 16.10
CA VAL A 78 -5.49 -9.91 16.30
C VAL A 78 -4.19 -10.69 16.11
N ASP A 79 -3.74 -11.41 17.13
CA ASP A 79 -2.42 -12.08 17.14
C ASP A 79 -2.24 -13.06 15.96
N GLU A 80 -3.29 -13.81 15.63
CA GLU A 80 -3.26 -14.83 14.57
C GLU A 80 -3.55 -14.26 13.17
N TYR A 81 -3.95 -12.98 13.09
CA TYR A 81 -4.28 -12.29 11.85
C TYR A 81 -3.69 -10.87 11.86
N PRO A 82 -2.41 -10.72 11.52
CA PRO A 82 -1.70 -9.44 11.58
C PRO A 82 -2.21 -8.37 10.61
N GLY A 83 -3.24 -8.64 9.79
CA GLY A 83 -3.93 -7.62 9.00
C GLY A 83 -5.32 -7.26 9.54
N ALA A 84 -5.69 -7.78 10.70
CA ALA A 84 -7.01 -7.64 11.27
C ALA A 84 -7.06 -6.59 12.38
N LEU A 85 -8.03 -5.68 12.27
CA LEU A 85 -8.30 -4.62 13.23
C LEU A 85 -9.51 -4.96 14.08
N VAL A 86 -9.45 -4.72 15.39
CA VAL A 86 -10.59 -4.89 16.30
C VAL A 86 -11.07 -3.56 16.85
N ALA A 87 -12.39 -3.36 16.85
CA ALA A 87 -13.06 -2.25 17.51
C ALA A 87 -14.11 -2.78 18.50
N GLY A 88 -14.03 -2.33 19.75
CA GLY A 88 -14.76 -2.93 20.86
C GLY A 88 -15.35 -1.95 21.86
N ILE A 89 -16.35 -2.41 22.61
CA ILE A 89 -16.86 -1.76 23.82
C ILE A 89 -17.11 -2.79 24.92
N LEU A 90 -16.67 -2.48 26.14
CA LEU A 90 -17.06 -3.24 27.33
C LEU A 90 -18.38 -2.65 27.87
N LEU A 91 -19.49 -3.38 27.70
CA LEU A 91 -20.82 -2.93 28.11
C LEU A 91 -20.94 -2.82 29.64
N SER A 92 -21.96 -2.12 30.12
CA SER A 92 -22.23 -1.93 31.56
C SER A 92 -22.50 -3.21 32.35
N ASP A 93 -22.83 -4.31 31.67
CA ASP A 93 -22.95 -5.66 32.26
C ASP A 93 -21.63 -6.46 32.20
N ASP A 94 -20.52 -5.79 31.88
CA ASP A 94 -19.17 -6.33 31.70
C ASP A 94 -19.04 -7.33 30.54
N THR A 95 -20.03 -7.39 29.65
CA THR A 95 -19.91 -8.14 28.39
C THR A 95 -19.13 -7.31 27.37
N LEU A 96 -18.06 -7.88 26.82
CA LEU A 96 -17.31 -7.27 25.73
C LEU A 96 -18.05 -7.48 24.40
N LYS A 97 -18.31 -6.40 23.65
CA LYS A 97 -18.87 -6.46 22.30
C LYS A 97 -17.84 -5.94 21.32
N THR A 98 -17.50 -6.72 20.29
CA THR A 98 -16.48 -6.30 19.30
C THR A 98 -16.93 -6.53 17.86
N LYS A 99 -16.29 -5.80 16.95
CA LYS A 99 -16.18 -6.16 15.53
C LYS A 99 -14.73 -6.32 15.16
N ILE A 100 -14.45 -7.36 14.40
CA ILE A 100 -13.12 -7.69 13.91
C ILE A 100 -13.16 -7.56 12.39
N TYR A 101 -12.32 -6.69 11.86
CA TYR A 101 -12.20 -6.40 10.44
C TYR A 101 -10.95 -7.09 9.94
N PHE A 102 -11.11 -8.18 9.20
CA PHE A 102 -9.99 -8.85 8.57
C PHE A 102 -9.58 -8.09 7.33
N ASP A 103 -8.30 -8.25 6.97
CA ASP A 103 -7.79 -7.71 5.72
C ASP A 103 -8.66 -8.17 4.54
N ARG A 104 -8.90 -7.24 3.63
CA ARG A 104 -9.83 -7.37 2.50
C ARG A 104 -11.20 -7.96 2.88
N GLY A 105 -11.74 -7.60 4.05
CA GLY A 105 -13.18 -7.38 4.22
C GLY A 105 -14.04 -8.51 4.77
N ALA A 106 -13.48 -9.61 5.26
CA ALA A 106 -14.23 -10.46 6.19
C ALA A 106 -14.46 -9.70 7.50
N THR A 107 -15.61 -9.91 8.15
CA THR A 107 -15.92 -9.28 9.44
C THR A 107 -16.61 -10.24 10.36
N TRP A 108 -16.11 -10.34 11.60
CA TRP A 108 -16.74 -11.09 12.67
C TRP A 108 -17.39 -10.14 13.67
N PHE A 109 -18.55 -10.56 14.18
CA PHE A 109 -19.33 -9.83 15.17
C PHE A 109 -19.32 -10.64 16.46
N THR A 110 -18.76 -10.13 17.54
CA THR A 110 -18.65 -10.90 18.79
C THR A 110 -19.42 -10.27 19.94
N LEU A 111 -19.90 -11.15 20.83
CA LEU A 111 -20.43 -10.79 22.13
C LEU A 111 -19.84 -11.77 23.16
N GLY A 112 -18.95 -11.26 24.00
CA GLY A 112 -18.04 -12.07 24.82
C GLY A 112 -17.05 -12.84 23.95
N ASP A 113 -16.93 -14.13 24.24
CA ASP A 113 -16.10 -15.10 23.52
C ASP A 113 -16.80 -15.70 22.28
N THR A 114 -18.04 -15.30 22.00
CA THR A 114 -18.90 -15.93 21.01
C THR A 114 -19.03 -15.08 19.75
N VAL A 115 -18.80 -15.68 18.58
CA VAL A 115 -19.14 -15.08 17.27
C VAL A 115 -20.65 -15.16 17.04
N THR A 116 -21.30 -14.00 17.04
CA THR A 116 -22.76 -13.84 16.85
C THR A 116 -23.15 -13.71 15.38
N GLY A 117 -22.19 -13.43 14.51
CA GLY A 117 -22.39 -13.36 13.07
C GLY A 117 -21.07 -13.19 12.34
N THR A 118 -21.09 -13.45 11.04
CA THR A 118 -20.01 -13.15 10.13
C THR A 118 -20.58 -12.48 8.88
N ARG A 119 -19.74 -11.71 8.20
CA ARG A 119 -19.97 -11.30 6.82
C ARG A 119 -18.67 -11.46 6.04
N GLY A 120 -18.79 -11.96 4.81
CA GLY A 120 -17.68 -12.02 3.85
C GLY A 120 -17.87 -11.00 2.75
N MET A 121 -16.81 -10.74 1.99
CA MET A 121 -16.93 -10.02 0.73
C MET A 121 -17.69 -10.87 -0.30
N GLY A 122 -18.46 -10.22 -1.17
CA GLY A 122 -18.88 -10.86 -2.41
C GLY A 122 -17.68 -11.11 -3.33
N ASN A 123 -17.87 -11.89 -4.40
CA ASN A 123 -16.82 -12.08 -5.40
C ASN A 123 -16.37 -10.71 -5.94
N PRO A 124 -15.06 -10.42 -5.97
CA PRO A 124 -14.57 -9.20 -6.59
C PRO A 124 -14.91 -9.19 -8.08
N ILE A 125 -15.28 -8.02 -8.59
CA ILE A 125 -15.35 -7.76 -10.02
C ILE A 125 -14.29 -6.70 -10.25
N PHE A 126 -13.15 -7.12 -10.79
CA PHE A 126 -12.05 -6.21 -11.10
C PHE A 126 -12.43 -5.39 -12.32
N THR A 127 -12.35 -4.07 -12.18
CA THR A 127 -12.57 -3.13 -13.26
C THR A 127 -11.49 -2.05 -13.21
N PRO A 128 -11.06 -1.50 -14.36
CA PRO A 128 -10.09 -0.42 -14.37
C PRO A 128 -10.67 0.77 -13.59
N PRO A 129 -9.87 1.39 -12.73
CA PRO A 129 -10.34 2.51 -11.95
C PRO A 129 -10.61 3.70 -12.87
N SER A 130 -11.77 4.35 -12.73
CA SER A 130 -12.07 5.59 -13.48
C SER A 130 -11.44 6.85 -12.89
N LYS A 131 -10.62 6.69 -11.84
CA LYS A 131 -9.84 7.74 -11.18
C LYS A 131 -8.55 7.16 -10.63
N LEU A 132 -7.56 8.03 -10.39
CA LEU A 132 -6.32 7.64 -9.73
C LEU A 132 -6.59 7.06 -8.34
N SER A 133 -5.76 6.08 -7.97
CA SER A 133 -5.61 5.60 -6.61
C SER A 133 -4.89 6.63 -5.74
N VAL A 134 -4.49 6.27 -4.52
CA VAL A 134 -3.71 7.15 -3.65
C VAL A 134 -2.46 7.61 -4.39
N THR A 135 -2.25 8.92 -4.46
CA THR A 135 -1.04 9.47 -5.09
C THR A 135 0.16 9.16 -4.19
N PRO A 136 1.31 8.68 -4.73
CA PRO A 136 2.49 8.39 -3.94
C PRO A 136 2.89 9.52 -2.97
N GLY A 137 2.94 9.20 -1.68
CA GLY A 137 3.25 10.15 -0.59
C GLY A 137 2.15 11.13 -0.17
N HIS A 138 0.95 11.12 -0.79
CA HIS A 138 -0.13 12.06 -0.48
C HIS A 138 -0.76 11.84 0.91
N ALA A 139 -0.81 10.59 1.38
CA ALA A 139 -1.32 10.27 2.72
C ALA A 139 -0.51 10.97 3.82
N GLY A 140 0.83 10.96 3.68
CA GLY A 140 1.77 11.44 4.68
C GLY A 140 1.77 10.58 5.94
N THR A 141 2.28 11.13 7.05
CA THR A 141 2.38 10.43 8.35
C THR A 141 1.63 11.14 9.48
N THR A 142 0.89 12.20 9.16
CA THR A 142 0.18 13.03 10.13
C THR A 142 -1.27 12.60 10.24
N THR A 143 -1.70 12.31 11.47
CA THR A 143 -3.09 12.06 11.82
C THR A 143 -3.80 13.37 12.16
N TYR A 144 -5.01 13.54 11.65
CA TYR A 144 -5.83 14.73 11.90
C TYR A 144 -7.14 14.38 12.61
N GLU A 145 -7.47 15.10 13.67
CA GLU A 145 -8.73 14.97 14.39
C GLU A 145 -9.84 15.79 13.75
N TYR A 146 -11.07 15.24 13.74
CA TYR A 146 -12.27 16.01 13.43
C TYR A 146 -13.46 15.66 14.34
N GLY A 147 -14.23 16.68 14.69
CA GLY A 147 -15.38 16.53 15.58
C GLY A 147 -16.66 16.02 14.91
N LEU A 148 -17.39 15.20 15.66
CA LEU A 148 -18.67 14.59 15.30
C LEU A 148 -19.79 15.08 16.22
N GLY A 149 -20.86 15.58 15.60
CA GLY A 149 -22.18 15.73 16.21
C GLY A 149 -23.03 14.50 15.92
N LEU A 150 -23.81 14.05 16.90
CA LEU A 150 -24.78 12.98 16.71
C LEU A 150 -26.11 13.33 17.37
N ASP A 151 -27.19 13.24 16.60
CA ASP A 151 -28.57 13.24 17.10
C ASP A 151 -29.13 11.82 16.98
N SER A 152 -30.00 11.42 17.90
CA SER A 152 -30.67 10.13 17.85
C SER A 152 -32.17 10.30 17.70
N ASP A 153 -32.81 9.54 16.84
CA ASP A 153 -34.26 9.47 16.80
C ASP A 153 -34.85 8.86 18.09
N TYR A 154 -36.02 9.32 18.54
CA TYR A 154 -36.71 8.69 19.67
C TYR A 154 -37.02 7.20 19.44
N ARG A 155 -37.13 6.80 18.17
CA ARG A 155 -37.31 5.40 17.77
C ARG A 155 -36.04 4.58 18.02
N ALA A 156 -34.85 5.17 17.88
CA ALA A 156 -33.61 4.50 18.26
C ALA A 156 -33.63 4.19 19.77
N TYR A 157 -33.92 5.21 20.59
CA TYR A 157 -34.02 5.08 22.05
C TYR A 157 -35.04 4.03 22.49
N THR A 158 -36.26 4.10 21.96
CA THR A 158 -37.36 3.24 22.42
C THR A 158 -37.34 1.83 21.82
N GLN A 159 -36.88 1.65 20.58
CA GLN A 159 -36.98 0.38 19.85
C GLN A 159 -35.66 -0.40 19.77
N ARG A 160 -34.51 0.27 19.87
CA ARG A 160 -33.18 -0.35 19.71
C ARG A 160 -32.31 -0.29 20.96
N TRP A 161 -32.48 0.74 21.80
CA TRP A 161 -31.61 0.98 22.97
C TRP A 161 -32.33 0.80 24.31
N ASN A 162 -33.38 -0.03 24.33
CA ASN A 162 -34.06 -0.46 25.56
C ASN A 162 -34.58 0.69 26.45
N SER A 163 -34.84 1.87 25.86
CA SER A 163 -35.22 3.08 26.60
C SER A 163 -34.25 3.41 27.75
N SER A 164 -32.95 3.25 27.51
CA SER A 164 -31.89 3.49 28.49
C SER A 164 -30.86 4.48 27.96
N VAL A 165 -30.69 5.62 28.64
CA VAL A 165 -29.67 6.63 28.27
C VAL A 165 -28.26 6.06 28.31
N PRO A 166 -27.83 5.34 29.38
CA PRO A 166 -26.51 4.68 29.39
C PRO A 166 -26.31 3.75 28.19
N HIS A 167 -27.29 2.89 27.89
CA HIS A 167 -27.18 1.93 26.80
C HIS A 167 -27.21 2.59 25.42
N SER A 168 -27.95 3.70 25.28
CA SER A 168 -27.92 4.52 24.06
C SER A 168 -26.51 5.05 23.82
N LEU A 169 -25.86 5.58 24.86
CA LEU A 169 -24.49 6.08 24.76
C LEU A 169 -23.50 4.95 24.43
N GLU A 170 -23.63 3.76 25.03
CA GLU A 170 -22.80 2.59 24.70
C GLU A 170 -22.88 2.25 23.20
N MET A 171 -24.07 2.23 22.61
CA MET A 171 -24.24 1.90 21.18
C MET A 171 -23.75 3.02 20.25
N ILE A 172 -23.83 4.26 20.69
CA ILE A 172 -23.28 5.44 20.00
C ILE A 172 -21.75 5.38 20.00
N GLU A 173 -21.14 5.20 21.18
CA GLU A 173 -19.69 5.06 21.32
C GLU A 173 -19.17 3.83 20.58
N PHE A 174 -19.86 2.69 20.65
CA PHE A 174 -19.50 1.51 19.87
C PHE A 174 -19.53 1.78 18.36
N SER A 175 -20.55 2.50 17.87
CA SER A 175 -20.65 2.81 16.44
C SER A 175 -19.58 3.81 15.99
N ALA A 176 -19.25 4.80 16.83
CA ALA A 176 -18.17 5.75 16.59
C ALA A 176 -16.78 5.11 16.68
N CYS A 177 -16.57 4.13 17.56
CA CYS A 177 -15.32 3.36 17.69
C CYS A 177 -14.96 2.68 16.37
N GLN A 178 -15.96 2.06 15.75
CA GLN A 178 -15.83 1.37 14.48
C GLN A 178 -15.64 2.31 13.29
N LEU A 179 -16.18 3.54 13.36
CA LEU A 179 -15.89 4.59 12.38
C LEU A 179 -14.45 5.05 12.50
N LYS A 180 -13.98 5.28 13.74
CA LYS A 180 -12.60 5.69 14.06
C LYS A 180 -11.59 4.66 13.57
N ALA A 181 -11.81 3.39 13.86
CA ALA A 181 -10.96 2.28 13.43
C ALA A 181 -10.62 2.35 11.92
N ILE A 182 -11.66 2.50 11.08
CA ILE A 182 -11.49 2.49 9.62
C ILE A 182 -10.90 3.82 9.10
N PHE A 183 -11.39 4.97 9.56
CA PHE A 183 -10.88 6.27 9.07
C PHE A 183 -9.43 6.54 9.47
N MET A 184 -9.00 6.00 10.62
CA MET A 184 -7.62 6.05 11.04
C MET A 184 -6.74 5.24 10.10
N ARG A 185 -7.03 3.93 9.95
CA ARG A 185 -6.25 3.05 9.06
C ARG A 185 -6.23 3.56 7.61
N ASP A 186 -7.38 3.93 7.08
CA ASP A 186 -7.53 4.18 5.63
C ASP A 186 -7.23 5.64 5.22
N ALA A 187 -7.23 6.61 6.15
CA ALA A 187 -7.17 8.03 5.76
C ALA A 187 -6.45 8.95 6.76
N LEU A 188 -5.84 8.41 7.82
CA LEU A 188 -5.21 9.17 8.91
C LEU A 188 -6.15 10.24 9.51
N LEU A 189 -7.45 9.94 9.56
CA LEU A 189 -8.47 10.83 10.13
C LEU A 189 -9.04 10.23 11.40
N MET A 190 -9.00 10.97 12.49
CA MET A 190 -9.49 10.56 13.80
C MET A 190 -10.82 11.26 14.12
N PRO A 191 -11.98 10.60 13.91
CA PRO A 191 -13.25 11.12 14.38
C PRO A 191 -13.35 11.07 15.91
N VAL A 192 -13.84 12.16 16.51
CA VAL A 192 -14.20 12.23 17.93
C VAL A 192 -15.61 12.77 18.11
N LEU A 193 -16.36 12.23 19.06
CA LEU A 193 -17.68 12.73 19.46
C LEU A 193 -17.51 14.04 20.25
N GLU A 194 -18.24 15.06 19.83
CA GLU A 194 -18.28 16.35 20.52
C GLU A 194 -19.65 16.66 21.10
N ARG A 195 -20.74 16.39 20.38
CA ARG A 195 -22.10 16.56 20.94
C ARG A 195 -22.97 15.36 20.61
N VAL A 196 -23.54 14.75 21.64
CA VAL A 196 -24.50 13.65 21.49
C VAL A 196 -25.86 14.08 22.05
N ILE A 197 -26.90 14.00 21.22
CA ILE A 197 -28.29 14.30 21.60
C ILE A 197 -29.10 13.01 21.61
N ILE A 198 -29.63 12.63 22.77
CA ILE A 198 -30.49 11.46 22.94
C ILE A 198 -31.94 11.90 23.07
N ARG A 199 -32.75 11.67 22.04
CA ARG A 199 -34.18 12.00 22.04
C ARG A 199 -34.96 10.89 22.75
N THR A 200 -35.58 11.21 23.89
CA THR A 200 -36.34 10.23 24.69
C THR A 200 -37.86 10.41 24.58
N SER A 201 -38.32 11.51 23.98
CA SER A 201 -39.74 11.89 23.96
C SER A 201 -40.29 11.91 22.54
N GLN A 202 -41.15 10.94 22.20
CA GLN A 202 -41.86 10.88 20.91
C GLN A 202 -42.55 12.21 20.56
N ASN A 203 -43.31 12.78 21.51
CA ASN A 203 -44.09 13.99 21.29
C ASN A 203 -43.26 15.25 21.00
N HIS A 204 -41.97 15.23 21.31
CA HIS A 204 -41.05 16.35 21.13
C HIS A 204 -39.92 16.01 20.16
N CYS A 205 -39.93 14.82 19.57
CA CYS A 205 -38.90 14.43 18.61
C CYS A 205 -39.19 15.11 17.27
N PRO A 206 -38.26 15.91 16.72
CA PRO A 206 -38.46 16.62 15.45
C PRO A 206 -38.59 15.65 14.26
N TYR A 207 -38.17 14.40 14.43
CA TYR A 207 -38.20 13.36 13.42
C TYR A 207 -39.49 12.52 13.43
N GLU A 208 -40.37 12.74 14.42
CA GLU A 208 -41.59 11.95 14.55
C GLU A 208 -42.50 12.10 13.32
N GLY A 209 -43.07 10.96 12.88
CA GLY A 209 -43.89 10.88 11.68
C GLY A 209 -43.14 10.95 10.35
N THR A 210 -41.82 11.21 10.36
CA THR A 210 -40.98 11.22 9.16
C THR A 210 -40.23 9.90 8.98
N THR A 211 -40.07 9.45 7.75
CA THR A 211 -39.34 8.22 7.39
C THR A 211 -38.53 8.43 6.11
N GLY A 212 -37.60 7.52 5.81
CA GLY A 212 -36.80 7.55 4.58
C GLY A 212 -35.88 8.77 4.48
N THR A 213 -35.53 9.15 3.25
CA THR A 213 -34.56 10.22 2.95
C THR A 213 -35.02 11.62 3.35
N ALA A 214 -36.32 11.81 3.63
CA ALA A 214 -36.86 13.08 4.12
C ALA A 214 -36.29 13.48 5.49
N LEU A 215 -35.72 12.54 6.25
CA LEU A 215 -35.06 12.81 7.53
C LEU A 215 -33.82 13.70 7.39
N LEU A 216 -33.10 13.67 6.28
CA LEU A 216 -31.84 14.40 6.10
C LEU A 216 -31.98 15.92 6.11
N PRO A 217 -32.86 16.53 5.29
CA PRO A 217 -33.09 17.97 5.38
C PRO A 217 -33.66 18.38 6.74
N LEU A 218 -34.46 17.52 7.38
CA LEU A 218 -34.98 17.75 8.73
C LEU A 218 -33.87 17.78 9.79
N LEU A 219 -32.93 16.83 9.76
CA LEU A 219 -31.75 16.84 10.63
C LEU A 219 -30.94 18.13 10.45
N ARG A 220 -30.64 18.49 9.18
CA ARG A 220 -29.88 19.69 8.88
C ARG A 220 -30.54 20.94 9.46
N ASP A 221 -31.84 21.09 9.23
CA ASP A 221 -32.58 22.27 9.67
C ASP A 221 -32.72 22.28 11.20
N GLU A 222 -32.98 21.13 11.83
CA GLU A 222 -33.04 20.99 13.28
C GLU A 222 -31.71 21.36 13.94
N TRP A 223 -30.60 20.78 13.45
CA TRP A 223 -29.28 21.05 14.01
C TRP A 223 -28.87 22.51 13.82
N ASN A 224 -29.08 23.08 12.63
CA ASN A 224 -28.72 24.47 12.36
C ASN A 224 -29.53 25.49 13.13
N ASN A 225 -30.82 25.21 13.37
CA ASN A 225 -31.67 26.15 14.08
C ASN A 225 -31.54 26.03 15.59
N ASN A 226 -31.29 24.82 16.11
CA ASN A 226 -31.39 24.53 17.54
C ASN A 226 -30.06 24.14 18.19
N GLN A 227 -29.01 23.87 17.42
CA GLN A 227 -27.68 23.44 17.89
C GLN A 227 -26.55 24.24 17.19
N ALA A 228 -26.84 25.50 16.84
CA ALA A 228 -25.91 26.36 16.09
C ALA A 228 -24.58 26.59 16.81
N ASP A 229 -24.59 26.55 18.14
CA ASP A 229 -23.42 26.69 19.00
C ASP A 229 -22.43 25.52 18.89
N ALA A 230 -22.87 24.38 18.36
CA ALA A 230 -22.00 23.22 18.11
C ALA A 230 -21.36 23.20 16.72
N LEU A 231 -21.76 24.08 15.79
CA LEU A 231 -21.28 24.03 14.40
C LEU A 231 -19.79 24.35 14.25
N ASP A 232 -19.21 25.03 15.24
CA ASP A 232 -17.80 25.43 15.25
C ASP A 232 -16.86 24.25 15.52
N TYR A 233 -17.30 23.24 16.28
CA TYR A 233 -16.49 22.08 16.65
C TYR A 233 -17.05 20.74 16.12
N CYS A 234 -18.33 20.67 15.75
CA CYS A 234 -18.89 19.52 15.03
C CYS A 234 -18.72 19.71 13.52
N LEU A 235 -17.66 19.11 12.96
CA LEU A 235 -17.41 19.18 11.52
C LEU A 235 -18.41 18.34 10.72
N LYS A 236 -18.74 17.13 11.22
CA LYS A 236 -19.72 16.22 10.61
C LYS A 236 -20.80 15.85 11.62
N ILE A 237 -22.03 15.66 11.14
CA ILE A 237 -23.24 15.50 11.95
C ILE A 237 -24.04 14.30 11.43
N GLY A 238 -24.39 13.38 12.33
CA GLY A 238 -25.20 12.19 12.01
C GLY A 238 -26.54 12.16 12.73
N LEU A 239 -27.53 11.51 12.12
CA LEU A 239 -28.76 11.05 12.80
C LEU A 239 -28.79 9.52 12.82
N ALA A 240 -28.92 8.92 14.00
CA ALA A 240 -29.21 7.49 14.13
C ALA A 240 -30.73 7.26 14.15
N SER A 241 -31.29 6.56 13.15
CA SER A 241 -32.73 6.30 13.08
C SER A 241 -33.06 4.94 12.46
N PRO A 242 -33.94 4.11 13.08
CA PRO A 242 -34.43 2.90 12.43
C PRO A 242 -35.45 3.19 11.31
N ALA A 243 -35.86 4.44 11.09
CA ALA A 243 -36.95 4.82 10.19
C ALA A 243 -36.52 5.12 8.74
N ILE A 244 -35.23 5.04 8.43
CA ILE A 244 -34.70 5.25 7.08
C ILE A 244 -34.51 3.94 6.30
N GLY A 245 -34.29 2.80 6.97
CA GLY A 245 -34.01 1.50 6.35
C GLY A 245 -32.58 1.36 5.75
N GLY A 246 -32.00 2.44 5.23
CA GLY A 246 -30.62 2.54 4.73
C GLY A 246 -29.91 3.79 5.26
N GLY A 247 -29.16 4.50 4.42
CA GLY A 247 -28.57 5.80 4.78
C GLY A 247 -28.77 6.85 3.69
N VAL A 248 -28.49 8.11 4.03
CA VAL A 248 -28.36 9.20 3.06
C VAL A 248 -27.52 10.34 3.64
N ALA A 249 -26.67 10.97 2.83
CA ALA A 249 -25.86 12.11 3.20
C ALA A 249 -25.82 13.18 2.11
N TYR A 250 -25.39 14.38 2.48
CA TYR A 250 -25.01 15.41 1.50
C TYR A 250 -23.58 15.17 1.00
N MET A 251 -23.38 15.35 -0.31
CA MET A 251 -22.11 15.07 -0.98
C MET A 251 -21.60 16.28 -1.80
N PRO A 252 -20.44 16.89 -1.44
CA PRO A 252 -19.89 16.87 -0.10
C PRO A 252 -20.81 17.62 0.86
N GLY A 253 -20.80 17.24 2.14
CA GLY A 253 -21.68 17.87 3.12
C GLY A 253 -21.32 17.54 4.55
N ARG A 254 -22.07 18.12 5.48
CA ARG A 254 -21.89 17.92 6.92
C ARG A 254 -22.87 16.91 7.52
N TYR A 255 -23.97 16.58 6.85
CA TYR A 255 -25.07 15.84 7.48
C TYR A 255 -25.28 14.47 6.84
N SER A 256 -25.53 13.48 7.67
CA SER A 256 -25.89 12.10 7.31
C SER A 256 -27.05 11.59 8.16
N VAL A 257 -27.89 10.72 7.61
CA VAL A 257 -28.89 9.94 8.35
C VAL A 257 -28.59 8.47 8.16
N ASN A 258 -28.55 7.74 9.26
CA ASN A 258 -27.94 6.42 9.33
C ASN A 258 -28.95 5.41 9.89
N GLY A 259 -29.22 4.39 9.08
CA GLY A 259 -30.01 3.23 9.46
C GLY A 259 -29.31 2.40 10.54
N MET A 260 -30.11 1.66 11.30
CA MET A 260 -29.63 0.90 12.46
C MET A 260 -29.79 -0.60 12.25
N SER A 261 -28.76 -1.35 12.67
CA SER A 261 -28.78 -2.80 12.80
C SER A 261 -29.71 -3.26 13.93
N SER A 262 -30.07 -4.54 13.90
CA SER A 262 -30.91 -5.16 14.93
C SER A 262 -30.29 -5.13 16.32
N ASP A 263 -28.96 -5.08 16.39
CA ASP A 263 -28.18 -5.04 17.63
C ASP A 263 -27.98 -3.62 18.19
N GLY A 264 -28.62 -2.61 17.57
CA GLY A 264 -28.57 -1.22 17.98
C GLY A 264 -27.39 -0.40 17.45
N SER A 265 -26.42 -1.03 16.78
CA SER A 265 -25.31 -0.33 16.11
C SER A 265 -25.76 0.30 14.78
N PHE A 266 -25.06 1.33 14.31
CA PHE A 266 -25.36 2.02 13.04
C PHE A 266 -24.11 2.37 12.24
N ASP A 267 -22.94 1.86 12.65
CA ASP A 267 -21.63 2.11 12.05
C ASP A 267 -21.52 1.75 10.56
N ILE A 268 -22.22 0.70 10.12
CA ILE A 268 -22.07 0.17 8.75
C ILE A 268 -22.51 1.22 7.74
N VAL A 269 -23.73 1.70 7.93
CA VAL A 269 -24.30 2.78 7.14
C VAL A 269 -23.52 4.06 7.42
N TRP A 270 -23.19 4.33 8.69
CA TRP A 270 -22.55 5.59 9.03
C TRP A 270 -21.16 5.77 8.41
N ARG A 271 -20.32 4.74 8.34
CA ARG A 271 -19.05 4.79 7.60
C ARG A 271 -19.27 5.19 6.14
N HIS A 272 -20.20 4.53 5.46
CA HIS A 272 -20.55 4.87 4.07
C HIS A 272 -21.00 6.33 3.92
N GLU A 273 -21.96 6.77 4.74
CA GLU A 273 -22.52 8.12 4.67
C GLU A 273 -21.52 9.22 5.06
N ILE A 274 -20.59 8.92 5.97
CA ILE A 274 -19.48 9.83 6.28
C ILE A 274 -18.49 9.88 5.11
N GLY A 275 -18.31 8.78 4.35
CA GLY A 275 -17.59 8.80 3.08
C GLY A 275 -18.14 9.84 2.10
N HIS A 276 -19.47 9.93 1.92
CA HIS A 276 -20.09 11.00 1.12
C HIS A 276 -19.82 12.40 1.66
N SER A 277 -19.80 12.54 2.98
CA SER A 277 -19.45 13.78 3.65
C SER A 277 -18.00 14.20 3.38
N TRP A 278 -17.15 13.25 2.99
CA TRP A 278 -15.78 13.42 2.49
C TRP A 278 -15.65 13.35 0.96
N ALA A 279 -16.75 13.56 0.23
CA ALA A 279 -16.83 13.62 -1.23
C ALA A 279 -16.68 12.29 -1.99
N CYS A 280 -16.76 11.13 -1.32
CA CYS A 280 -16.86 9.84 -2.00
C CYS A 280 -18.26 9.65 -2.60
N GLY A 281 -18.38 8.95 -3.74
CA GLY A 281 -19.68 8.54 -4.31
C GLY A 281 -19.94 7.05 -4.07
N ASP A 282 -21.16 6.57 -4.35
CA ASP A 282 -21.59 5.19 -4.06
C ASP A 282 -20.69 4.14 -4.70
N TYR A 283 -20.33 4.34 -5.96
CA TYR A 283 -19.45 3.44 -6.70
C TYR A 283 -18.20 4.20 -7.12
N HIS A 284 -17.37 4.52 -6.13
CA HIS A 284 -16.17 5.32 -6.39
C HIS A 284 -15.21 4.57 -7.31
N ALA A 285 -14.93 5.17 -8.46
CA ALA A 285 -13.99 4.67 -9.46
C ALA A 285 -14.29 3.25 -9.99
N ASN A 286 -15.56 2.84 -10.09
CA ASN A 286 -16.01 1.50 -10.55
C ASN A 286 -15.76 0.33 -9.57
N SER A 287 -15.37 0.57 -8.32
CA SER A 287 -15.06 -0.51 -7.35
C SER A 287 -13.84 -1.36 -7.78
N PRO A 288 -12.69 -0.73 -8.05
CA PRO A 288 -11.58 -1.41 -8.71
C PRO A 288 -11.01 -2.55 -7.86
N GLU A 289 -11.01 -2.42 -6.53
CA GLU A 289 -10.60 -3.47 -5.59
C GLU A 289 -11.71 -4.49 -5.24
N GLY A 290 -12.84 -4.43 -5.95
CA GLY A 290 -14.05 -5.17 -5.64
C GLY A 290 -14.98 -4.47 -4.62
N PRO A 291 -15.87 -5.23 -3.96
CA PRO A 291 -16.86 -4.69 -3.02
C PRO A 291 -16.22 -4.02 -1.79
N THR A 292 -16.31 -2.69 -1.67
CA THR A 292 -15.74 -1.89 -0.56
C THR A 292 -16.81 -1.12 0.22
N LEU A 293 -16.42 -0.30 1.21
CA LEU A 293 -17.35 0.49 2.02
C LEU A 293 -18.28 1.38 1.20
N MET A 294 -17.74 2.04 0.18
CA MET A 294 -18.59 2.80 -0.74
C MET A 294 -19.36 1.84 -1.66
N CYS A 295 -18.69 0.85 -2.22
CA CYS A 295 -19.27 -0.05 -3.21
C CYS A 295 -20.01 -1.24 -2.57
N GLY A 296 -21.24 -1.01 -2.11
CA GLY A 296 -22.13 -2.06 -1.59
C GLY A 296 -22.19 -2.18 -0.07
N ASN A 297 -21.76 -1.14 0.67
CA ASN A 297 -21.75 -1.10 2.14
C ASN A 297 -21.02 -2.29 2.77
N GLN A 298 -19.95 -2.75 2.12
CA GLN A 298 -19.13 -3.83 2.62
C GLN A 298 -18.19 -3.33 3.71
N TYR A 299 -17.65 -4.23 4.54
CA TYR A 299 -17.30 -3.87 5.92
C TYR A 299 -15.82 -3.57 6.13
N GLY A 300 -14.96 -3.89 5.16
CA GLY A 300 -13.52 -4.00 5.34
C GLY A 300 -12.73 -2.71 5.31
N ARG A 301 -12.95 -1.86 4.29
CA ARG A 301 -12.09 -0.70 3.96
C ARG A 301 -12.69 0.21 2.89
N TYR A 302 -12.15 1.41 2.77
CA TYR A 302 -12.23 2.25 1.57
C TYR A 302 -11.28 1.71 0.50
N CYS A 303 -11.67 1.84 -0.78
CA CYS A 303 -10.76 1.57 -1.89
C CYS A 303 -9.76 2.73 -2.10
N GLY A 304 -8.62 2.46 -2.72
CA GLY A 304 -7.58 3.47 -3.01
C GLY A 304 -8.13 4.79 -3.58
N PRO A 305 -8.95 4.78 -4.65
CA PRO A 305 -9.56 6.01 -5.19
C PRO A 305 -10.52 6.74 -4.24
N SER A 306 -11.18 6.01 -3.33
CA SER A 306 -11.98 6.64 -2.26
C SER A 306 -11.08 7.33 -1.25
N VAL A 307 -9.98 6.67 -0.86
CA VAL A 307 -8.97 7.26 0.04
C VAL A 307 -8.38 8.53 -0.57
N GLU A 308 -7.95 8.49 -1.84
CA GLU A 308 -7.44 9.67 -2.54
C GLU A 308 -8.43 10.84 -2.52
N THR A 309 -9.72 10.56 -2.70
CA THR A 309 -10.77 11.58 -2.60
C THR A 309 -10.92 12.14 -1.19
N ILE A 310 -10.86 11.28 -0.17
CA ILE A 310 -10.93 11.69 1.23
C ILE A 310 -9.72 12.57 1.58
N LEU A 311 -8.51 12.17 1.18
CA LEU A 311 -7.27 12.92 1.40
C LEU A 311 -7.32 14.29 0.70
N GLY A 312 -7.74 14.34 -0.56
CA GLY A 312 -7.94 15.60 -1.27
C GLY A 312 -8.98 16.50 -0.58
N ARG A 313 -10.02 15.92 0.04
CA ARG A 313 -11.00 16.70 0.82
C ARG A 313 -10.46 17.14 2.19
N ARG A 314 -9.65 16.31 2.86
CA ARG A 314 -8.92 16.64 4.10
C ARG A 314 -8.04 17.87 3.88
N ASP A 315 -7.25 17.87 2.82
CA ASP A 315 -6.31 18.94 2.51
C ASP A 315 -7.02 20.28 2.22
N ASN A 316 -8.22 20.22 1.65
CA ASN A 316 -9.10 21.38 1.46
C ASN A 316 -9.84 21.83 2.75
N SER A 317 -9.73 21.08 3.85
CA SER A 317 -10.45 21.32 5.11
C SER A 317 -9.51 21.51 6.30
N MET A 318 -8.21 21.70 6.07
CA MET A 318 -7.17 21.75 7.12
C MET A 318 -7.42 22.80 8.21
N SER A 319 -8.13 23.89 7.92
CA SER A 319 -8.49 24.91 8.92
C SER A 319 -9.45 24.40 10.00
N ASP A 320 -10.18 23.32 9.70
CA ASP A 320 -11.23 22.77 10.54
C ASP A 320 -10.76 21.48 11.25
N LEU A 321 -9.49 21.12 11.10
CA LEU A 321 -8.89 19.89 11.62
C LEU A 321 -7.81 20.19 12.67
N THR A 322 -7.71 19.31 13.67
CA THR A 322 -6.61 19.37 14.65
C THR A 322 -5.48 18.44 14.20
N ASP A 323 -4.28 18.98 14.00
CA ASP A 323 -3.08 18.19 13.76
C ASP A 323 -2.64 17.48 15.04
N LEU A 324 -2.59 16.14 15.01
CA LEU A 324 -2.16 15.31 16.13
C LEU A 324 -0.73 14.76 15.96
N GLY A 325 -0.06 15.07 14.85
CA GLY A 325 1.20 14.43 14.46
C GLY A 325 1.03 12.94 14.14
N THR A 326 2.10 12.18 14.27
CA THR A 326 2.09 10.72 14.06
C THR A 326 1.40 10.01 15.21
N TYR A 327 0.49 9.10 14.89
CA TYR A 327 -0.26 8.35 15.89
C TYR A 327 0.57 7.17 16.42
N THR A 328 0.71 7.06 17.75
CA THR A 328 1.56 6.04 18.39
C THR A 328 0.86 5.30 19.54
N ALA A 329 -0.42 5.59 19.78
CA ALA A 329 -1.12 5.07 20.95
C ALA A 329 -1.55 3.60 20.79
N ASN A 330 -1.79 3.15 19.55
CA ASN A 330 -2.13 1.77 19.22
C ASN A 330 -1.42 1.34 17.95
N ILE A 331 -1.15 0.04 17.84
CA ILE A 331 -0.68 -0.62 16.61
C ILE A 331 -1.87 -0.74 15.65
N PHE A 332 -1.64 -0.37 14.40
CA PHE A 332 -2.56 -0.53 13.29
C PHE A 332 -1.86 -1.27 12.16
N PRO A 333 -2.57 -2.13 11.42
CA PRO A 333 -2.01 -2.67 10.18
C PRO A 333 -1.86 -1.56 9.13
N PRO A 334 -0.87 -1.67 8.22
CA PRO A 334 -0.68 -0.69 7.16
C PRO A 334 -1.87 -0.67 6.20
N TYR A 335 -1.91 0.35 5.33
CA TYR A 335 -2.86 0.44 4.22
C TYR A 335 -2.14 0.19 2.89
N ALA A 336 -2.41 -0.98 2.30
CA ALA A 336 -2.01 -1.30 0.93
C ALA A 336 -3.05 -0.76 -0.05
N SER A 337 -2.71 0.26 -0.82
CA SER A 337 -3.56 0.92 -1.79
C SER A 337 -3.72 0.07 -3.07
N LEU A 338 -4.63 0.49 -3.94
CA LEU A 338 -4.75 -0.11 -5.26
C LEU A 338 -3.63 0.39 -6.17
N ASP A 339 -3.00 -0.51 -6.90
CA ASP A 339 -2.15 -0.17 -8.04
C ASP A 339 -2.87 -0.50 -9.34
N ALA A 340 -2.79 0.42 -10.31
CA ALA A 340 -3.43 0.23 -11.60
C ALA A 340 -2.53 0.76 -12.70
N GLU A 341 -2.26 -0.11 -13.68
CA GLU A 341 -1.41 0.21 -14.82
C GLU A 341 -2.12 -0.15 -16.13
N GLU A 342 -1.98 0.72 -17.12
CA GLU A 342 -2.32 0.38 -18.50
C GLU A 342 -1.07 -0.18 -19.18
N ILE A 343 -1.16 -1.42 -19.65
CA ILE A 343 -0.01 -2.16 -20.17
C ILE A 343 -0.28 -2.53 -21.61
N ILE A 344 0.71 -2.31 -22.46
CA ILE A 344 0.62 -2.69 -23.86
C ILE A 344 0.75 -4.21 -23.95
N ARG A 345 -0.17 -4.86 -24.67
CA ARG A 345 -0.11 -6.29 -24.97
C ARG A 345 1.24 -6.62 -25.61
N ASP A 346 1.85 -7.73 -25.16
CA ASP A 346 3.14 -8.22 -25.66
C ASP A 346 4.31 -7.22 -25.55
N SER A 347 4.19 -6.20 -24.68
CA SER A 347 5.27 -5.23 -24.43
C SER A 347 6.49 -5.80 -23.71
N GLY A 348 6.42 -7.06 -23.28
CA GLY A 348 7.43 -7.70 -22.44
C GLY A 348 7.26 -7.33 -20.96
N ALA A 349 8.38 -7.17 -20.26
CA ALA A 349 8.40 -6.92 -18.82
C ALA A 349 8.12 -5.45 -18.47
N VAL A 350 7.18 -5.22 -17.56
CA VAL A 350 6.84 -3.92 -16.97
C VAL A 350 7.17 -3.94 -15.49
N THR A 351 7.84 -2.90 -14.98
CA THR A 351 8.14 -2.78 -13.55
C THR A 351 7.12 -1.86 -12.88
N ILE A 352 6.59 -2.27 -11.73
CA ILE A 352 5.50 -1.63 -11.01
C ILE A 352 5.94 -1.33 -9.57
N ASP A 353 5.89 -0.06 -9.18
CA ASP A 353 6.17 0.43 -7.82
C ASP A 353 4.96 0.26 -6.90
N ILE A 354 4.70 -0.99 -6.52
CA ILE A 354 3.52 -1.40 -5.74
C ILE A 354 3.41 -0.75 -4.36
N MET A 355 4.51 -0.30 -3.76
CA MET A 355 4.50 0.31 -2.42
C MET A 355 4.51 1.84 -2.46
N GLY A 356 4.53 2.45 -3.67
CA GLY A 356 4.69 3.90 -3.81
C GLY A 356 3.55 4.69 -3.18
N ASN A 357 2.35 4.14 -3.18
CA ASN A 357 1.10 4.74 -2.68
C ASN A 357 0.60 4.13 -1.37
N ASP A 358 1.36 3.21 -0.79
CA ASP A 358 1.07 2.57 0.49
C ASP A 358 1.53 3.44 1.65
N PHE A 359 0.87 3.29 2.79
CA PHE A 359 1.21 4.06 3.98
C PHE A 359 0.78 3.37 5.25
N ASP A 360 1.37 3.83 6.36
CA ASP A 360 1.06 3.35 7.68
C ASP A 360 0.79 4.55 8.61
N ILE A 361 -0.23 4.43 9.46
CA ILE A 361 -0.64 5.50 10.37
C ILE A 361 0.36 5.68 11.53
N ASN A 362 1.02 4.59 11.93
CA ASN A 362 2.08 4.60 12.93
C ASN A 362 3.41 5.14 12.38
N ALA A 363 3.48 5.39 11.07
CA ALA A 363 4.65 5.79 10.32
C ALA A 363 5.78 4.75 10.37
N ASP A 364 5.41 3.48 10.55
CA ASP A 364 6.35 2.37 10.49
C ASP A 364 6.81 2.12 9.05
N ALA A 365 8.03 1.62 8.91
CA ALA A 365 8.57 1.29 7.59
C ALA A 365 7.83 0.08 7.01
N ILE A 366 7.40 0.19 5.76
CA ILE A 366 6.66 -0.83 5.04
C ILE A 366 7.60 -1.56 4.09
N ASN A 367 7.53 -2.89 4.07
CA ASN A 367 8.30 -3.74 3.18
C ASN A 367 7.41 -4.79 2.50
N LEU A 368 7.82 -5.25 1.32
CA LEU A 368 7.16 -6.35 0.63
C LEU A 368 7.37 -7.67 1.39
N SER A 369 6.27 -8.36 1.70
CA SER A 369 6.25 -9.63 2.44
C SER A 369 6.07 -10.83 1.50
N SER A 370 5.11 -10.75 0.58
CA SER A 370 4.86 -11.79 -0.43
C SER A 370 4.10 -11.23 -1.63
N PHE A 371 4.06 -11.98 -2.73
CA PHE A 371 3.29 -11.65 -3.93
C PHE A 371 2.94 -12.91 -4.72
N ASP A 372 1.88 -12.84 -5.51
CA ASP A 372 1.52 -13.91 -6.44
C ASP A 372 2.57 -13.97 -7.56
N SER A 373 3.10 -15.16 -7.84
CA SER A 373 4.08 -15.35 -8.92
C SER A 373 3.46 -15.46 -10.32
N VAL A 374 2.13 -15.63 -10.38
CA VAL A 374 1.34 -15.74 -11.61
C VAL A 374 0.05 -14.95 -11.44
N SER A 375 -0.31 -14.13 -12.42
CA SER A 375 -1.54 -13.35 -12.43
C SER A 375 -2.76 -14.19 -12.79
N ASP A 376 -3.97 -13.63 -12.64
CA ASP A 376 -5.22 -14.32 -12.95
C ASP A 376 -5.31 -14.78 -14.42
N ALA A 377 -4.79 -13.97 -15.36
CA ALA A 377 -4.74 -14.31 -16.78
C ALA A 377 -3.50 -15.12 -17.20
N GLY A 378 -2.62 -15.49 -16.26
CA GLY A 378 -1.46 -16.34 -16.52
C GLY A 378 -0.15 -15.61 -16.81
N GLY A 379 -0.10 -14.28 -16.66
CA GLY A 379 1.14 -13.50 -16.73
C GLY A 379 2.10 -13.83 -15.57
N SER A 380 3.39 -13.55 -15.75
CA SER A 380 4.43 -13.85 -14.77
C SER A 380 4.77 -12.63 -13.93
N ILE A 381 4.94 -12.81 -12.62
CA ILE A 381 5.40 -11.77 -11.69
C ILE A 381 6.71 -12.21 -11.05
N THR A 382 7.70 -11.33 -11.05
CA THR A 382 9.01 -11.53 -10.41
C THR A 382 9.40 -10.33 -9.57
N LEU A 383 10.25 -10.55 -8.57
CA LEU A 383 10.75 -9.50 -7.69
C LEU A 383 11.85 -8.69 -8.39
N SER A 384 11.71 -7.37 -8.43
CA SER A 384 12.76 -6.43 -8.80
C SER A 384 13.27 -5.74 -7.54
N SER A 385 14.22 -6.40 -6.86
CA SER A 385 14.61 -5.98 -5.51
C SER A 385 15.44 -4.69 -5.52
N GLY A 386 15.04 -3.75 -4.68
CA GLY A 386 15.71 -2.48 -4.45
C GLY A 386 15.83 -1.55 -5.66
N THR A 387 15.05 -1.75 -6.72
CA THR A 387 15.11 -0.92 -7.94
C THR A 387 14.25 0.34 -7.86
N GLY A 388 13.27 0.35 -6.97
CA GLY A 388 12.30 1.43 -6.85
C GLY A 388 12.84 2.68 -6.15
N PRO A 389 12.06 3.77 -6.13
CA PRO A 389 12.48 5.02 -5.52
C PRO A 389 12.84 4.86 -4.04
N GLY A 390 14.03 5.32 -3.65
CA GLY A 390 14.53 5.13 -2.28
C GLY A 390 15.08 3.72 -2.00
N GLY A 391 15.27 2.89 -3.03
CA GLY A 391 15.81 1.53 -2.90
C GLY A 391 14.78 0.52 -2.39
N ARG A 392 13.48 0.80 -2.56
CA ARG A 392 12.40 -0.14 -2.23
C ARG A 392 12.20 -1.17 -3.33
N ASP A 393 11.64 -2.31 -2.97
CA ASP A 393 11.33 -3.37 -3.92
C ASP A 393 10.19 -2.96 -4.87
N GLU A 394 10.30 -3.39 -6.12
CA GLU A 394 9.26 -3.29 -7.15
C GLU A 394 8.90 -4.70 -7.66
N LEU A 395 7.79 -4.83 -8.38
CA LEU A 395 7.42 -6.07 -9.05
C LEU A 395 7.54 -5.92 -10.56
N THR A 396 8.21 -6.88 -11.20
CA THR A 396 8.24 -7.01 -12.66
C THR A 396 7.14 -7.95 -13.11
N TYR A 397 6.18 -7.43 -13.87
CA TYR A 397 5.07 -8.16 -14.46
C TYR A 397 5.26 -8.31 -15.97
N ILE A 398 5.06 -9.52 -16.47
CA ILE A 398 5.02 -9.86 -17.90
C ILE A 398 3.61 -10.36 -18.20
N PRO A 399 2.81 -9.65 -19.02
CA PRO A 399 1.50 -10.13 -19.44
C PRO A 399 1.56 -11.49 -20.13
N GLN A 400 0.50 -12.28 -20.00
CA GLN A 400 0.36 -13.49 -20.81
C GLN A 400 0.35 -13.12 -22.29
N ALA A 401 1.19 -13.79 -23.09
CA ALA A 401 1.30 -13.50 -24.51
C ALA A 401 -0.06 -13.56 -25.22
N GLY A 402 -0.37 -12.55 -26.03
CA GLY A 402 -1.63 -12.40 -26.76
C GLY A 402 -2.84 -12.02 -25.91
N PHE A 403 -2.72 -11.92 -24.58
CA PHE A 403 -3.85 -11.56 -23.71
C PHE A 403 -4.24 -10.09 -23.85
N LYS A 404 -5.54 -9.81 -23.92
CA LYS A 404 -6.10 -8.47 -23.92
C LYS A 404 -7.26 -8.39 -22.94
N GLY A 405 -7.31 -7.31 -22.18
CA GLY A 405 -8.32 -7.11 -21.15
C GLY A 405 -7.69 -6.94 -19.76
N ILE A 406 -8.49 -7.19 -18.73
CA ILE A 406 -8.10 -6.94 -17.35
C ILE A 406 -7.40 -8.18 -16.81
N ASP A 407 -6.22 -7.98 -16.25
CA ASP A 407 -5.50 -8.95 -15.44
C ASP A 407 -5.25 -8.37 -14.05
N PHE A 408 -5.00 -9.22 -13.06
CA PHE A 408 -4.69 -8.79 -11.70
C PHE A 408 -3.87 -9.82 -10.93
N PHE A 409 -3.21 -9.34 -9.89
CA PHE A 409 -2.48 -10.18 -8.92
C PHE A 409 -2.38 -9.47 -7.57
N TYR A 410 -2.14 -10.24 -6.51
CA TYR A 410 -2.00 -9.71 -5.15
C TYR A 410 -0.55 -9.62 -4.69
N TYR A 411 -0.32 -8.69 -3.78
CA TYR A 411 0.88 -8.62 -2.96
C TYR A 411 0.50 -8.34 -1.51
N THR A 412 1.41 -8.66 -0.60
CA THR A 412 1.26 -8.40 0.84
C THR A 412 2.45 -7.58 1.30
N ILE A 413 2.17 -6.48 1.97
CA ILE A 413 3.17 -5.67 2.67
C ILE A 413 3.16 -5.98 4.17
N ALA A 414 4.28 -5.74 4.83
CA ALA A 414 4.45 -5.83 6.27
C ALA A 414 5.06 -4.53 6.83
N ASP A 415 4.57 -4.10 7.98
CA ASP A 415 5.22 -3.03 8.74
C ASP A 415 6.31 -3.56 9.69
N ALA A 416 6.98 -2.65 10.41
CA ALA A 416 8.05 -2.98 11.35
C ALA A 416 7.56 -3.75 12.60
N THR A 417 6.25 -3.75 12.88
CA THR A 417 5.62 -4.48 13.99
C THR A 417 5.20 -5.90 13.61
N GLY A 418 5.18 -6.20 12.29
CA GLY A 418 4.78 -7.48 11.73
C GLY A 418 3.32 -7.54 11.29
N GLU A 419 2.59 -6.42 11.37
CA GLU A 419 1.24 -6.32 10.82
C GLU A 419 1.30 -6.28 9.28
N LEU A 420 0.26 -6.82 8.64
CA LEU A 420 0.20 -7.11 7.21
C LEU A 420 -0.96 -6.38 6.54
N ALA A 421 -0.79 -6.06 5.26
CA ALA A 421 -1.90 -5.64 4.40
C ALA A 421 -1.75 -6.17 2.97
N THR A 422 -2.85 -6.59 2.36
CA THR A 422 -2.87 -7.14 1.01
C THR A 422 -3.31 -6.09 0.00
N GLY A 423 -2.37 -5.68 -0.85
CA GLY A 423 -2.58 -4.84 -2.02
C GLY A 423 -2.97 -5.65 -3.25
N VAL A 424 -3.49 -4.96 -4.26
CA VAL A 424 -3.87 -5.56 -5.54
C VAL A 424 -3.36 -4.70 -6.67
N VAL A 425 -2.76 -5.34 -7.66
CA VAL A 425 -2.39 -4.69 -8.92
C VAL A 425 -3.45 -5.05 -9.96
N ILE A 426 -4.00 -4.04 -10.63
CA ILE A 426 -4.89 -4.21 -11.79
C ILE A 426 -4.12 -3.77 -13.03
N ALA A 427 -3.86 -4.71 -13.92
CA ALA A 427 -3.26 -4.43 -15.22
C ALA A 427 -4.38 -4.40 -16.28
N ASN A 428 -4.53 -3.26 -16.96
CA ASN A 428 -5.41 -3.14 -18.13
C ASN A 428 -4.57 -3.34 -19.40
N ILE A 429 -4.63 -4.54 -19.98
CA ILE A 429 -3.81 -4.91 -21.12
C ILE A 429 -4.53 -4.46 -22.40
N VAL A 430 -3.93 -3.52 -23.11
CA VAL A 430 -4.49 -2.86 -24.29
C VAL A 430 -3.58 -3.01 -25.50
N ASP A 431 -4.14 -2.84 -26.68
CA ASP A 431 -3.36 -2.76 -27.91
C ASP A 431 -2.51 -1.49 -27.91
N TRP A 432 -1.31 -1.57 -28.50
CA TRP A 432 -0.44 -0.41 -28.61
C TRP A 432 -1.10 0.71 -29.40
N ASN A 433 -1.20 1.88 -28.77
CA ASN A 433 -1.49 3.13 -29.45
C ASN A 433 -0.88 4.31 -28.69
N ILE A 434 -0.57 5.37 -29.43
CA ILE A 434 -0.11 6.64 -28.88
C ILE A 434 -1.01 7.75 -29.39
N VAL A 435 -1.39 8.67 -28.51
CA VAL A 435 -2.07 9.93 -28.86
C VAL A 435 -1.09 11.07 -28.61
N SER A 436 -0.90 11.92 -29.62
CA SER A 436 -0.02 13.08 -29.57
C SER A 436 -0.83 14.33 -29.93
N GLU A 437 -1.07 15.18 -28.92
CA GLU A 437 -1.81 16.43 -29.05
C GLU A 437 -1.15 17.34 -30.11
N ALA A 438 -1.96 18.00 -30.93
CA ALA A 438 -1.46 18.84 -32.00
C ALA A 438 -0.80 20.11 -31.45
N GLU A 439 -1.32 20.68 -30.36
CA GLU A 439 -0.76 21.87 -29.71
C GLU A 439 0.65 21.67 -29.14
N ASP A 440 1.05 20.42 -28.86
CA ASP A 440 2.38 20.05 -28.37
C ASP A 440 3.33 19.67 -29.51
N ALA A 441 2.81 19.49 -30.72
CA ALA A 441 3.60 19.13 -31.90
C ALA A 441 4.41 20.33 -32.43
N ALA A 442 5.40 20.05 -33.27
CA ALA A 442 6.08 21.12 -34.00
C ALA A 442 5.15 21.65 -35.09
N TYR A 443 5.00 22.96 -35.25
CA TYR A 443 4.18 23.53 -36.32
C TYR A 443 4.73 24.85 -36.83
N SER A 444 4.31 25.23 -38.04
CA SER A 444 4.60 26.54 -38.63
C SER A 444 3.46 26.96 -39.52
N GLY A 445 2.82 28.09 -39.19
CA GLY A 445 1.69 28.63 -39.93
C GLY A 445 0.35 28.51 -39.19
N PRO A 446 -0.07 27.31 -38.76
CA PRO A 446 -1.23 27.14 -37.91
C PRO A 446 -1.15 27.95 -36.61
N ILE A 447 -2.30 28.26 -36.03
CA ILE A 447 -2.40 28.94 -34.72
C ILE A 447 -3.05 28.00 -33.69
N PHE A 448 -2.62 28.13 -32.45
CA PHE A 448 -3.30 27.52 -31.31
C PHE A 448 -4.63 28.25 -31.04
N ASP A 449 -5.71 27.49 -30.86
CA ASP A 449 -7.01 27.99 -30.40
C ASP A 449 -7.66 26.95 -29.46
N ASN A 450 -8.59 27.39 -28.63
CA ASN A 450 -9.34 26.57 -27.68
C ASN A 450 -10.81 27.05 -27.56
N SER A 451 -11.29 27.84 -28.52
CA SER A 451 -12.62 28.46 -28.53
C SER A 451 -13.77 27.52 -28.92
N HIS A 452 -13.46 26.33 -29.44
CA HIS A 452 -14.44 25.34 -29.89
C HIS A 452 -14.35 24.08 -29.03
N GLY A 453 -15.30 23.87 -28.12
CA GLY A 453 -15.26 22.73 -27.20
C GLY A 453 -15.26 21.36 -27.87
N GLY A 454 -14.75 20.35 -27.16
CA GLY A 454 -14.70 18.95 -27.58
C GLY A 454 -13.31 18.44 -27.99
N TYR A 455 -12.28 19.30 -27.97
CA TYR A 455 -10.86 18.94 -28.11
C TYR A 455 -10.34 18.16 -26.87
N THR A 456 -9.22 17.46 -27.03
CA THR A 456 -8.41 16.86 -25.96
C THR A 456 -7.24 17.79 -25.60
N GLY A 457 -6.50 17.49 -24.53
CA GLY A 457 -5.42 18.37 -24.10
C GLY A 457 -5.88 19.77 -23.67
N THR A 458 -5.17 20.79 -24.15
CA THR A 458 -5.38 22.21 -23.80
C THR A 458 -6.01 23.04 -24.91
N GLY A 459 -6.04 22.53 -26.14
CA GLY A 459 -6.60 23.21 -27.31
C GLY A 459 -6.49 22.39 -28.58
N TYR A 460 -6.28 23.06 -29.71
CA TYR A 460 -6.09 22.45 -31.03
C TYR A 460 -5.33 23.43 -31.95
N LEU A 461 -4.85 22.95 -33.10
CA LEU A 461 -4.21 23.79 -34.12
C LEU A 461 -5.13 24.06 -35.32
N ASP A 462 -5.29 25.34 -35.67
CA ASP A 462 -6.07 25.82 -36.82
C ASP A 462 -5.15 26.30 -37.95
N TYR A 463 -5.16 25.59 -39.08
CA TYR A 463 -4.44 25.96 -40.30
C TYR A 463 -4.96 27.27 -40.92
N GLN A 464 -4.09 28.26 -41.08
CA GLN A 464 -4.45 29.62 -41.51
C GLN A 464 -4.28 29.88 -43.01
N ASN A 465 -3.30 29.22 -43.65
CA ASN A 465 -2.96 29.49 -45.03
C ASN A 465 -3.31 28.32 -45.94
N ALA A 466 -3.69 28.64 -47.17
CA ALA A 466 -4.01 27.65 -48.19
C ALA A 466 -2.81 26.79 -48.63
N SER A 467 -1.59 27.17 -48.29
CA SER A 467 -0.39 26.38 -48.59
C SER A 467 0.76 26.73 -47.65
N GLY A 468 1.58 25.75 -47.31
CA GLY A 468 2.84 25.96 -46.58
C GLY A 468 2.72 25.91 -45.06
N ASP A 469 1.50 25.95 -44.52
CA ASP A 469 1.24 25.62 -43.12
C ASP A 469 1.46 24.13 -42.90
N TRP A 470 2.12 23.77 -41.80
CA TRP A 470 2.32 22.36 -41.43
C TRP A 470 2.31 22.13 -39.92
N ILE A 471 1.97 20.89 -39.55
CA ILE A 471 2.09 20.32 -38.20
C ILE A 471 2.91 19.03 -38.36
N GLU A 472 3.89 18.80 -37.49
CA GLU A 472 4.78 17.64 -37.48
C GLU A 472 4.87 17.05 -36.06
N TRP A 473 4.41 15.82 -35.93
CA TRP A 473 4.53 14.99 -34.74
C TRP A 473 5.82 14.19 -34.80
N THR A 474 6.40 13.94 -33.62
CA THR A 474 7.45 12.95 -33.42
C THR A 474 6.84 11.83 -32.58
N VAL A 475 6.85 10.61 -33.10
CA VAL A 475 6.25 9.44 -32.45
C VAL A 475 7.26 8.30 -32.38
N ASP A 476 7.34 7.64 -31.24
CA ASP A 476 8.14 6.43 -31.07
C ASP A 476 7.22 5.22 -31.17
N VAL A 477 7.58 4.23 -32.00
CA VAL A 477 6.80 2.99 -32.17
C VAL A 477 7.62 1.76 -31.73
N PRO A 478 7.00 0.72 -31.17
CA PRO A 478 7.70 -0.39 -30.52
C PRO A 478 8.40 -1.31 -31.52
N GLY A 479 7.88 -1.42 -32.75
CA GLY A 479 8.40 -2.27 -33.80
C GLY A 479 8.36 -1.59 -35.16
N SER A 480 9.09 -2.14 -36.13
CA SER A 480 8.86 -1.78 -37.52
C SER A 480 7.65 -2.56 -38.01
N GLY A 481 6.67 -1.87 -38.60
CA GLY A 481 5.42 -2.52 -39.00
C GLY A 481 4.45 -1.54 -39.63
N GLU A 482 3.27 -2.03 -39.99
CA GLU A 482 2.18 -1.19 -40.49
C GLU A 482 1.34 -0.63 -39.34
N TYR A 483 1.10 0.67 -39.39
CA TYR A 483 0.34 1.41 -38.39
C TYR A 483 -0.81 2.19 -39.03
N ASN A 484 -1.83 2.46 -38.23
CA ASN A 484 -2.89 3.41 -38.52
C ASN A 484 -2.48 4.80 -38.04
N LEU A 485 -2.59 5.80 -38.92
CA LEU A 485 -2.46 7.22 -38.58
C LEU A 485 -3.85 7.86 -38.56
N GLN A 486 -4.30 8.33 -37.41
CA GLN A 486 -5.64 8.87 -37.22
C GLN A 486 -5.59 10.31 -36.72
N TRP A 487 -5.97 11.27 -37.55
CA TRP A 487 -6.06 12.67 -37.14
C TRP A 487 -7.45 12.98 -36.64
N ARG A 488 -7.58 13.40 -35.38
CA ARG A 488 -8.83 13.95 -34.86
C ARG A 488 -8.97 15.40 -35.31
N TYR A 489 -10.05 15.72 -36.00
CA TYR A 489 -10.22 17.03 -36.63
C TYR A 489 -11.67 17.51 -36.61
N ALA A 490 -11.85 18.82 -36.77
CA ALA A 490 -13.14 19.47 -36.98
C ALA A 490 -13.11 20.38 -38.21
N LEU A 491 -14.20 20.35 -38.99
CA LEU A 491 -14.36 21.17 -40.19
C LEU A 491 -15.83 21.50 -40.45
N TYR A 492 -16.18 22.80 -40.42
CA TYR A 492 -17.56 23.24 -40.63
C TYR A 492 -18.15 22.90 -42.01
N SER A 493 -17.40 23.11 -43.10
CA SER A 493 -17.87 22.84 -44.46
C SER A 493 -16.74 22.65 -45.48
N GLY A 494 -17.04 21.95 -46.58
CA GLY A 494 -16.09 21.66 -47.65
C GLY A 494 -15.22 20.44 -47.40
N ASP A 495 -14.21 20.23 -48.24
CA ASP A 495 -13.12 19.27 -48.07
C ASP A 495 -11.80 20.05 -48.15
N ARG A 496 -10.85 19.75 -47.26
CA ARG A 496 -9.58 20.50 -47.10
C ARG A 496 -8.39 19.53 -47.03
N PRO A 497 -7.88 19.04 -48.18
CA PRO A 497 -6.88 18.01 -48.17
C PRO A 497 -5.51 18.48 -47.67
N LEU A 498 -4.74 17.56 -47.07
CA LEU A 498 -3.38 17.77 -46.57
C LEU A 498 -2.40 16.77 -47.21
N GLU A 499 -1.17 17.19 -47.51
CA GLU A 499 -0.06 16.28 -47.84
C GLU A 499 0.49 15.65 -46.56
N VAL A 500 0.67 14.33 -46.54
CA VAL A 500 1.25 13.58 -45.41
C VAL A 500 2.67 13.11 -45.76
N ARG A 501 3.62 13.40 -44.86
CA ARG A 501 4.99 12.89 -44.92
C ARG A 501 5.34 12.04 -43.71
N ILE A 502 6.11 10.98 -43.95
CA ILE A 502 6.72 10.14 -42.92
C ILE A 502 8.23 10.21 -43.10
N ASN A 503 8.97 10.57 -42.04
CA ASN A 503 10.42 10.70 -42.06
C ASN A 503 10.93 11.55 -43.25
N GLY A 504 10.18 12.62 -43.57
CA GLY A 504 10.44 13.55 -44.68
C GLY A 504 10.00 13.07 -46.08
N GLN A 505 9.62 11.80 -46.25
CA GLN A 505 9.12 11.25 -47.51
C GLN A 505 7.61 11.48 -47.64
N VAL A 506 7.14 11.86 -48.84
CA VAL A 506 5.69 11.98 -49.10
C VAL A 506 5.10 10.59 -49.23
N ILE A 507 4.15 10.26 -48.35
CA ILE A 507 3.45 8.97 -48.36
C ILE A 507 2.04 9.12 -48.92
N GLU A 508 1.34 10.20 -48.56
CA GLU A 508 0.04 10.53 -49.13
C GLU A 508 0.07 11.98 -49.65
N PRO A 509 0.10 12.20 -50.98
CA PRO A 509 0.22 13.55 -51.55
C PRO A 509 -1.04 14.41 -51.38
N SER A 510 -2.20 13.83 -51.09
CA SER A 510 -3.45 14.58 -50.90
C SER A 510 -4.50 13.80 -50.10
N LEU A 511 -4.34 13.72 -48.78
CA LEU A 511 -5.32 13.11 -47.88
C LEU A 511 -6.54 14.00 -47.70
N SER A 512 -7.74 13.53 -48.07
CA SER A 512 -9.02 14.27 -47.95
C SER A 512 -9.46 14.43 -46.50
N PHE A 513 -9.90 15.62 -46.10
CA PHE A 513 -10.50 15.92 -44.79
C PHE A 513 -11.89 16.55 -45.00
N PRO A 514 -12.95 15.72 -45.11
CA PRO A 514 -14.29 16.21 -45.40
C PRO A 514 -14.94 16.96 -44.23
N SER A 515 -15.95 17.77 -44.54
CA SER A 515 -16.75 18.49 -43.56
C SER A 515 -17.28 17.59 -42.45
N THR A 516 -16.98 17.92 -41.20
CA THR A 516 -17.63 17.34 -40.01
C THR A 516 -18.97 18.00 -39.70
N GLY A 517 -19.24 19.17 -40.30
CA GLY A 517 -20.53 19.88 -40.28
C GLY A 517 -20.60 21.03 -39.27
N TYR A 518 -19.80 20.98 -38.20
CA TYR A 518 -19.67 22.05 -37.20
C TYR A 518 -18.27 22.05 -36.58
N TRP A 519 -17.79 23.21 -36.13
CA TRP A 519 -16.48 23.36 -35.49
C TRP A 519 -16.35 22.68 -34.12
N THR A 520 -17.46 22.32 -33.49
CA THR A 520 -17.50 21.54 -32.24
C THR A 520 -17.77 20.05 -32.48
N THR A 521 -17.78 19.61 -33.75
CA THR A 521 -17.97 18.20 -34.13
C THR A 521 -16.64 17.64 -34.59
N TRP A 522 -16.00 16.88 -33.71
CA TRP A 522 -14.71 16.24 -33.93
C TRP A 522 -14.89 14.83 -34.48
N ARG A 523 -14.09 14.47 -35.49
CA ARG A 523 -14.07 13.13 -36.12
C ARG A 523 -12.64 12.69 -36.38
N TYR A 524 -12.42 11.40 -36.56
CA TYR A 524 -11.14 10.89 -37.03
C TYR A 524 -11.12 10.82 -38.56
N ASN A 525 -9.98 11.19 -39.13
CA ASN A 525 -9.57 10.81 -40.48
C ASN A 525 -8.45 9.79 -40.37
N THR A 526 -8.60 8.62 -40.98
CA THR A 526 -7.67 7.50 -40.81
C THR A 526 -6.95 7.21 -42.12
N LEU A 527 -5.63 7.07 -42.03
CA LEU A 527 -4.75 6.54 -43.06
C LEU A 527 -4.09 5.27 -42.53
N SER A 528 -4.45 4.12 -43.09
CA SER A 528 -4.04 2.78 -42.63
C SER A 528 -2.87 2.23 -43.44
N GLY A 529 -2.23 1.17 -42.92
CA GLY A 529 -1.16 0.46 -43.65
C GLY A 529 0.13 1.26 -43.79
N ILE A 530 0.41 2.20 -42.86
CA ILE A 530 1.56 3.08 -42.95
C ILE A 530 2.76 2.44 -42.26
N THR A 531 3.79 2.12 -43.04
CA THR A 531 5.02 1.55 -42.48
C THR A 531 5.77 2.59 -41.66
N LEU A 532 5.95 2.32 -40.36
CA LEU A 532 6.83 3.07 -39.46
C LEU A 532 8.04 2.21 -39.10
N GLN A 533 9.17 2.87 -38.81
CA GLN A 533 10.39 2.20 -38.35
C GLN A 533 10.35 2.04 -36.83
N ALA A 534 10.89 0.96 -36.27
CA ALA A 534 11.02 0.86 -34.81
C ALA A 534 11.75 2.09 -34.24
N GLY A 535 11.26 2.61 -33.11
CA GLY A 535 11.72 3.86 -32.52
C GLY A 535 11.12 5.10 -33.20
N THR A 536 11.91 6.17 -33.28
CA THR A 536 11.41 7.51 -33.63
C THR A 536 11.06 7.68 -35.11
N ASN A 537 9.85 8.16 -35.36
CA ASN A 537 9.36 8.58 -36.67
C ASN A 537 8.82 10.02 -36.61
N THR A 538 8.98 10.77 -37.69
CA THR A 538 8.29 12.05 -37.87
C THR A 538 7.12 11.92 -38.83
N ILE A 539 5.98 12.48 -38.44
CA ILE A 539 4.73 12.45 -39.20
C ILE A 539 4.30 13.89 -39.42
N ARG A 540 4.20 14.35 -40.66
CA ARG A 540 3.88 15.75 -40.98
C ARG A 540 2.66 15.86 -41.89
N THR A 541 1.73 16.73 -41.55
CA THR A 541 0.64 17.17 -42.43
C THR A 541 0.87 18.60 -42.92
N THR A 542 0.77 18.84 -44.23
CA THR A 542 1.01 20.14 -44.86
C THR A 542 -0.20 20.60 -45.68
N ALA A 543 -0.63 21.84 -45.52
CA ALA A 543 -1.74 22.41 -46.29
C ALA A 543 -1.38 22.53 -47.78
N ILE A 544 -2.29 22.06 -48.65
CA ILE A 544 -2.11 22.04 -50.11
C ILE A 544 -3.34 22.58 -50.86
N GLY A 545 -3.31 23.87 -51.18
CA GLY A 545 -4.32 24.55 -51.99
C GLY A 545 -5.59 25.00 -51.25
N SER A 546 -5.79 24.63 -49.98
CA SER A 546 -6.89 25.08 -49.12
C SER A 546 -6.42 25.16 -47.65
N SER A 547 -6.93 26.12 -46.86
CA SER A 547 -6.66 26.19 -45.41
C SER A 547 -7.05 24.84 -44.82
N GLY A 548 -6.19 24.16 -44.08
CA GLY A 548 -6.46 22.84 -43.47
C GLY A 548 -7.65 22.84 -42.50
N ALA A 549 -8.00 21.69 -41.94
CA ALA A 549 -8.99 21.58 -40.86
C ALA A 549 -8.40 21.98 -39.50
N ASN A 550 -9.24 22.12 -38.47
CA ASN A 550 -8.75 22.22 -37.09
C ASN A 550 -8.29 20.83 -36.66
N ILE A 551 -7.03 20.65 -36.28
CA ILE A 551 -6.47 19.37 -35.84
C ILE A 551 -6.29 19.40 -34.32
N ASP A 552 -6.91 18.43 -33.67
CA ASP A 552 -6.87 18.19 -32.22
C ASP A 552 -5.64 17.35 -31.85
N HIS A 553 -5.53 16.14 -32.37
CA HIS A 553 -4.37 15.27 -32.14
C HIS A 553 -4.15 14.28 -33.29
N LEU A 554 -2.97 13.66 -33.29
CA LEU A 554 -2.65 12.46 -34.03
C LEU A 554 -2.69 11.26 -33.09
N LYS A 555 -3.50 10.26 -33.42
CA LYS A 555 -3.43 8.92 -32.82
C LYS A 555 -2.70 7.98 -33.79
N VAL A 556 -1.69 7.27 -33.30
CA VAL A 556 -1.01 6.20 -34.03
C VAL A 556 -1.30 4.89 -33.30
N SER A 557 -1.76 3.87 -34.02
CA SER A 557 -2.00 2.54 -33.45
C SER A 557 -1.51 1.46 -34.40
N GLU A 558 -1.33 0.25 -33.91
CA GLU A 558 -1.10 -0.90 -34.79
C GLU A 558 -2.25 -1.03 -35.80
N SER A 559 -1.92 -1.48 -37.02
CA SER A 559 -2.87 -1.65 -38.11
C SER A 559 -3.65 -2.96 -37.95
N HIS A 560 -4.64 -2.99 -37.06
CA HIS A 560 -5.62 -4.09 -37.05
C HIS A 560 -6.65 -3.88 -38.17
N LEU A 561 -6.92 -4.94 -38.92
CA LEU A 561 -7.74 -4.91 -40.13
C LEU A 561 -9.16 -5.37 -39.80
N HIS A 562 -10.04 -4.43 -39.47
CA HIS A 562 -11.43 -4.74 -39.12
C HIS A 562 -12.40 -4.29 -40.20
N ILE A 563 -13.31 -5.16 -40.63
CA ILE A 563 -14.34 -4.88 -41.63
C ILE A 563 -15.72 -4.98 -40.98
N ASN A 564 -16.54 -3.94 -41.15
CA ASN A 564 -17.94 -3.96 -40.74
C ASN A 564 -18.85 -3.88 -41.98
N PHE A 565 -19.81 -4.80 -42.06
CA PHE A 565 -20.69 -4.97 -43.20
C PHE A 565 -21.95 -4.13 -43.02
N GLN A 566 -22.11 -3.07 -43.81
CA GLN A 566 -23.17 -2.10 -43.60
C GLN A 566 -23.70 -1.45 -44.89
N PRO A 567 -24.92 -0.90 -44.90
CA PRO A 567 -25.36 -0.05 -46.01
C PRO A 567 -24.56 1.26 -46.11
N SER A 568 -24.40 1.78 -47.34
CA SER A 568 -23.75 3.09 -47.54
C SER A 568 -24.48 4.23 -46.81
N GLY A 569 -23.71 5.14 -46.20
CA GLY A 569 -24.23 6.30 -45.48
C GLY A 569 -24.67 6.01 -44.03
N LYS A 570 -24.33 4.84 -43.50
CA LYS A 570 -24.52 4.49 -42.08
C LYS A 570 -23.30 4.84 -41.23
N TRP A 571 -23.51 4.86 -39.91
CA TRP A 571 -22.45 5.17 -38.96
C TRP A 571 -21.46 4.01 -38.90
N ILE A 572 -20.18 4.30 -39.13
CA ILE A 572 -19.12 3.31 -39.15
C ILE A 572 -18.62 3.13 -37.71
N PRO A 573 -18.63 1.90 -37.17
CA PRO A 573 -18.01 1.61 -35.88
C PRO A 573 -16.54 2.07 -35.84
N SER A 574 -16.13 2.63 -34.70
CA SER A 574 -14.76 3.11 -34.53
C SER A 574 -13.75 1.98 -34.73
N GLY A 575 -12.71 2.21 -35.55
CA GLY A 575 -11.69 1.21 -35.84
C GLY A 575 -12.04 0.21 -36.94
N TYR A 576 -13.19 0.37 -37.62
CA TYR A 576 -13.61 -0.49 -38.72
C TYR A 576 -13.55 0.21 -40.09
N LEU A 577 -13.14 -0.53 -41.11
CA LEU A 577 -13.38 -0.20 -42.50
C LEU A 577 -14.79 -0.67 -42.91
N PRO A 578 -15.57 0.14 -43.64
CA PRO A 578 -16.87 -0.27 -44.10
C PRO A 578 -16.78 -1.15 -45.36
N ASP A 579 -17.61 -2.18 -45.45
CA ASP A 579 -17.93 -2.85 -46.71
C ASP A 579 -19.42 -2.64 -47.02
N TYR A 580 -19.70 -2.04 -48.19
CA TYR A 580 -21.06 -1.68 -48.61
C TYR A 580 -21.77 -2.74 -49.47
N GLY A 581 -21.22 -3.94 -49.58
CA GLY A 581 -21.73 -5.00 -50.44
C GLY A 581 -21.20 -4.93 -51.87
N GLU A 582 -20.14 -4.17 -52.13
CA GLU A 582 -19.58 -3.97 -53.47
C GLU A 582 -18.71 -5.16 -53.91
N PRO A 583 -18.57 -5.44 -55.22
CA PRO A 583 -17.66 -6.48 -55.70
C PRO A 583 -16.22 -6.26 -55.24
N TYR A 584 -15.45 -7.33 -55.07
CA TYR A 584 -14.03 -7.26 -54.73
C TYR A 584 -13.27 -6.31 -55.67
N ALA A 585 -12.70 -5.26 -55.10
CA ALA A 585 -11.84 -4.32 -55.79
C ALA A 585 -11.01 -3.52 -54.77
N ASP A 586 -10.04 -2.77 -55.26
CA ASP A 586 -9.39 -1.71 -54.48
C ASP A 586 -10.42 -0.68 -54.00
N ARG A 587 -10.41 -0.38 -52.69
CA ARG A 587 -11.35 0.53 -52.03
C ARG A 587 -10.82 1.95 -51.89
N GLY A 588 -9.60 2.23 -52.36
CA GLY A 588 -8.98 3.56 -52.28
C GLY A 588 -8.57 3.98 -50.87
N ASN A 589 -8.58 3.03 -49.92
CA ASN A 589 -8.16 3.19 -48.53
C ASN A 589 -6.92 2.33 -48.21
N GLY A 590 -6.12 2.00 -49.23
CA GLY A 590 -4.97 1.10 -49.12
C GLY A 590 -5.32 -0.39 -49.16
N ASN A 591 -6.60 -0.75 -49.07
CA ASN A 591 -7.05 -2.14 -48.96
C ASN A 591 -7.91 -2.56 -50.16
N SER A 592 -7.78 -3.81 -50.57
CA SER A 592 -8.66 -4.44 -51.56
C SER A 592 -9.48 -5.51 -50.88
N TYR A 593 -10.79 -5.36 -50.85
CA TYR A 593 -11.72 -6.33 -50.27
C TYR A 593 -13.08 -6.22 -50.94
N GLY A 594 -13.95 -7.20 -50.73
CA GLY A 594 -15.32 -7.19 -51.23
C GLY A 594 -15.84 -8.56 -51.63
N TRP A 595 -16.98 -8.54 -52.30
CA TRP A 595 -17.77 -9.73 -52.56
C TRP A 595 -17.51 -10.31 -53.95
N ASP A 596 -17.82 -11.60 -54.14
CA ASP A 596 -17.77 -12.27 -55.45
C ASP A 596 -18.69 -11.61 -56.50
N ILE A 597 -19.73 -10.90 -56.04
CA ILE A 597 -20.67 -10.11 -56.86
C ILE A 597 -21.16 -8.89 -56.07
N ASP A 598 -21.79 -7.93 -56.75
CA ASP A 598 -22.48 -6.81 -56.11
C ASP A 598 -23.70 -7.32 -55.31
N ILE A 599 -23.63 -7.16 -53.99
CA ILE A 599 -24.69 -7.46 -53.02
C ILE A 599 -25.15 -6.21 -52.25
N THR A 600 -24.89 -5.00 -52.75
CA THR A 600 -25.28 -3.73 -52.09
C THR A 600 -26.77 -3.69 -51.69
N ALA A 601 -27.64 -4.33 -52.48
CA ALA A 601 -29.08 -4.45 -52.21
C ALA A 601 -29.44 -5.40 -51.05
N ASP A 602 -28.48 -6.18 -50.56
CA ASP A 602 -28.61 -7.18 -49.50
C ASP A 602 -28.00 -6.75 -48.16
N MET A 603 -27.34 -5.60 -48.12
CA MET A 603 -26.88 -4.96 -46.87
C MET A 603 -28.05 -4.44 -46.04
N ARG A 604 -28.02 -4.62 -44.72
CA ARG A 604 -29.09 -4.18 -43.83
C ARG A 604 -28.52 -3.43 -42.63
N ASP A 605 -29.28 -2.44 -42.20
CA ASP A 605 -29.18 -1.79 -40.90
C ASP A 605 -30.57 -1.94 -40.29
N ARG A 606 -30.68 -2.67 -39.17
CA ARG A 606 -31.97 -2.99 -38.55
C ARG A 606 -32.51 -1.84 -37.71
N ASN A 607 -31.65 -0.93 -37.26
CA ASN A 607 -31.98 0.08 -36.24
C ASN A 607 -32.66 -0.55 -35.01
N ALA A 608 -32.27 -1.77 -34.65
CA ALA A 608 -32.86 -2.56 -33.58
C ALA A 608 -32.03 -2.49 -32.30
N ILE A 609 -30.71 -2.36 -32.42
CA ILE A 609 -29.79 -2.20 -31.30
C ILE A 609 -28.85 -1.01 -31.53
N THR A 610 -28.35 -0.41 -30.45
CA THR A 610 -27.53 0.82 -30.52
C THR A 610 -26.11 0.57 -31.03
N ASP A 611 -25.60 -0.65 -30.83
CA ASP A 611 -24.28 -1.02 -31.32
C ASP A 611 -24.34 -1.39 -32.81
N GLN A 612 -23.88 -0.48 -33.65
CA GLN A 612 -23.89 -0.66 -35.11
C GLN A 612 -22.96 -1.78 -35.59
N LYS A 613 -21.98 -2.22 -34.79
CA LYS A 613 -21.15 -3.40 -35.09
C LYS A 613 -22.02 -4.65 -35.26
N TRP A 614 -23.09 -4.76 -34.47
CA TRP A 614 -24.03 -5.88 -34.46
C TRP A 614 -25.39 -5.56 -35.11
N ASP A 615 -25.73 -4.27 -35.29
CA ASP A 615 -27.00 -3.84 -35.91
C ASP A 615 -26.98 -3.86 -37.45
N THR A 616 -25.77 -3.78 -38.03
CA THR A 616 -25.53 -3.79 -39.47
C THR A 616 -25.01 -5.15 -39.93
N LEU A 617 -25.44 -5.59 -41.12
CA LEU A 617 -25.10 -6.91 -41.65
C LEU A 617 -25.14 -6.99 -43.18
N ALA A 618 -24.45 -7.99 -43.72
CA ALA A 618 -24.59 -8.48 -45.09
C ALA A 618 -25.26 -9.87 -45.11
N HIS A 619 -26.25 -10.06 -45.97
CA HIS A 619 -26.84 -11.40 -46.20
C HIS A 619 -25.98 -12.21 -47.18
N MET A 620 -25.32 -13.27 -46.69
CA MET A 620 -24.44 -14.11 -47.50
C MET A 620 -25.18 -15.18 -48.32
N GLN A 621 -26.49 -15.43 -48.10
CA GLN A 621 -27.23 -16.51 -48.78
C GLN A 621 -28.56 -16.10 -49.43
N LYS A 622 -28.88 -14.80 -49.50
CA LYS A 622 -30.20 -14.34 -49.94
C LYS A 622 -30.54 -14.63 -51.41
N ALA A 623 -29.53 -14.69 -52.27
CA ALA A 623 -29.66 -15.02 -53.68
C ALA A 623 -28.62 -16.07 -54.12
N GLY A 624 -28.38 -17.06 -53.26
CA GLY A 624 -27.30 -18.05 -53.37
C GLY A 624 -26.13 -17.72 -52.44
N ASN A 625 -25.24 -18.69 -52.25
CA ASN A 625 -24.05 -18.54 -51.40
C ASN A 625 -23.13 -17.46 -51.97
N ARG A 626 -22.62 -16.61 -51.08
CA ARG A 626 -21.68 -15.53 -51.38
C ARG A 626 -20.34 -15.81 -50.73
N THR A 627 -19.31 -15.27 -51.37
CA THR A 627 -17.95 -15.30 -50.88
C THR A 627 -17.49 -13.87 -50.72
N TRP A 628 -16.94 -13.57 -49.55
CA TRP A 628 -16.25 -12.32 -49.29
C TRP A 628 -14.75 -12.58 -49.24
N GLU A 629 -13.97 -11.67 -49.82
CA GLU A 629 -12.53 -11.79 -49.89
C GLU A 629 -11.85 -10.48 -49.50
N MET A 630 -10.64 -10.59 -48.95
CA MET A 630 -9.73 -9.48 -48.68
C MET A 630 -8.31 -9.82 -49.09
N SER A 631 -7.63 -8.90 -49.77
CA SER A 631 -6.20 -9.03 -50.07
C SER A 631 -5.43 -8.96 -48.76
N LEU A 632 -4.73 -10.04 -48.41
CA LEU A 632 -3.79 -10.10 -47.30
C LEU A 632 -2.50 -10.76 -47.80
N PRO A 633 -1.32 -10.41 -47.26
CA PRO A 633 -0.12 -11.20 -47.47
C PRO A 633 -0.33 -12.68 -47.12
N ASN A 634 0.53 -13.55 -47.68
CA ASN A 634 0.58 -14.93 -47.21
C ASN A 634 1.13 -14.94 -45.78
N GLY A 635 0.37 -15.52 -44.86
CA GLY A 635 0.67 -15.45 -43.43
C GLY A 635 -0.38 -16.18 -42.61
N THR A 636 -0.17 -16.21 -41.31
CA THR A 636 -1.14 -16.74 -40.34
C THR A 636 -1.85 -15.58 -39.68
N TYR A 637 -3.16 -15.69 -39.53
CA TYR A 637 -4.01 -14.61 -39.04
C TYR A 637 -4.99 -15.13 -38.00
N ASP A 638 -5.15 -14.38 -36.91
CA ASP A 638 -6.22 -14.56 -35.94
C ASP A 638 -7.43 -13.74 -36.38
N LEU A 639 -8.60 -14.37 -36.34
CA LEU A 639 -9.86 -13.81 -36.82
C LEU A 639 -10.93 -13.85 -35.74
N VAL A 640 -11.67 -12.74 -35.62
CA VAL A 640 -12.97 -12.69 -34.92
C VAL A 640 -14.07 -12.39 -35.93
N ILE A 641 -15.04 -13.30 -36.08
CA ILE A 641 -16.14 -13.15 -37.03
C ILE A 641 -17.46 -13.08 -36.28
N GLY A 642 -18.20 -11.99 -36.45
CA GLY A 642 -19.55 -11.85 -35.92
C GLY A 642 -20.60 -12.15 -36.98
N CYS A 643 -21.54 -13.05 -36.66
CA CYS A 643 -22.68 -13.38 -37.50
C CYS A 643 -24.00 -13.18 -36.74
N GLY A 644 -25.07 -12.85 -37.46
CA GLY A 644 -26.42 -12.79 -36.89
C GLY A 644 -27.30 -11.66 -37.41
N ASP A 645 -28.42 -11.44 -36.73
CA ASP A 645 -29.39 -10.38 -37.04
C ASP A 645 -30.22 -10.04 -35.80
N PRO A 646 -30.17 -8.80 -35.32
CA PRO A 646 -30.87 -8.41 -34.08
C PRO A 646 -32.39 -8.54 -34.16
N SER A 647 -32.96 -8.66 -35.37
CA SER A 647 -34.40 -8.72 -35.60
C SER A 647 -34.92 -10.10 -35.98
N ASN A 648 -34.06 -11.07 -36.31
CA ASN A 648 -34.50 -12.38 -36.82
C ASN A 648 -33.51 -13.49 -36.44
N ALA A 649 -34.01 -14.64 -35.99
CA ALA A 649 -33.20 -15.81 -35.63
C ALA A 649 -33.37 -16.97 -36.64
N ASP A 650 -33.40 -16.64 -37.94
CA ASP A 650 -33.79 -17.55 -39.02
C ASP A 650 -32.60 -18.12 -39.82
N PHE A 651 -31.46 -18.32 -39.17
CA PHE A 651 -30.20 -18.72 -39.81
C PHE A 651 -29.47 -19.86 -39.08
N ILE A 652 -28.49 -20.45 -39.79
CA ILE A 652 -27.48 -21.39 -39.29
C ILE A 652 -26.13 -20.91 -39.86
N ASN A 653 -25.25 -20.41 -39.00
CA ASN A 653 -24.02 -19.66 -39.35
C ASN A 653 -22.79 -20.55 -39.62
N ASN A 654 -22.96 -21.62 -40.40
CA ASN A 654 -21.82 -22.43 -40.83
C ASN A 654 -20.97 -21.70 -41.87
N LEU A 655 -19.67 -21.53 -41.60
CA LEU A 655 -18.72 -20.82 -42.46
C LEU A 655 -17.55 -21.72 -42.87
N ASP A 656 -16.93 -21.40 -44.00
CA ASP A 656 -15.65 -21.92 -44.44
C ASP A 656 -14.70 -20.73 -44.61
N VAL A 657 -13.61 -20.72 -43.85
CA VAL A 657 -12.62 -19.64 -43.78
C VAL A 657 -11.25 -20.24 -44.07
N GLU A 658 -10.65 -19.90 -45.21
CA GLU A 658 -9.38 -20.51 -45.68
C GLU A 658 -9.38 -22.05 -45.68
N GLY A 659 -10.54 -22.70 -45.91
CA GLY A 659 -10.68 -24.16 -45.84
C GLY A 659 -10.94 -24.71 -44.44
N THR A 660 -10.97 -23.85 -43.42
CA THR A 660 -11.36 -24.20 -42.04
C THR A 660 -12.87 -24.07 -41.89
N VAL A 661 -13.56 -25.19 -41.66
CA VAL A 661 -15.02 -25.22 -41.54
C VAL A 661 -15.45 -24.96 -40.10
N ILE A 662 -16.20 -23.88 -39.90
CA ILE A 662 -16.88 -23.50 -38.66
C ILE A 662 -18.31 -24.05 -38.71
N THR A 663 -18.74 -24.69 -37.62
CA THR A 663 -20.13 -25.14 -37.45
C THR A 663 -20.78 -24.33 -36.33
N ASP A 664 -21.96 -23.80 -36.63
CA ASP A 664 -22.82 -23.07 -35.70
C ASP A 664 -23.17 -23.98 -34.49
N PRO A 665 -22.77 -23.58 -33.26
CA PRO A 665 -22.95 -24.39 -32.06
C PRO A 665 -24.40 -24.36 -31.54
N ASP A 666 -25.17 -23.31 -31.80
CA ASP A 666 -26.54 -23.11 -31.34
C ASP A 666 -27.46 -22.46 -32.40
N PRO A 667 -27.91 -23.27 -33.38
CA PRO A 667 -28.69 -22.78 -34.51
C PRO A 667 -29.99 -22.05 -34.11
N TYR A 668 -30.36 -21.05 -34.90
CA TYR A 668 -31.58 -20.24 -34.74
C TYR A 668 -31.61 -19.36 -33.48
N ASP A 669 -30.49 -18.73 -33.17
CA ASP A 669 -30.35 -17.72 -32.14
C ASP A 669 -30.17 -16.31 -32.79
N ASN A 670 -29.75 -15.30 -32.03
CA ASN A 670 -29.64 -13.93 -32.55
C ASN A 670 -28.24 -13.58 -33.07
N PHE A 671 -27.17 -14.09 -32.45
CA PHE A 671 -25.80 -13.73 -32.79
C PHE A 671 -24.79 -14.79 -32.39
N ASP A 672 -23.89 -15.08 -33.32
CA ASP A 672 -22.71 -15.91 -33.12
C ASP A 672 -21.43 -15.08 -33.22
N GLU A 673 -20.42 -15.45 -32.44
CA GLU A 673 -19.05 -14.97 -32.59
C GLU A 673 -18.09 -16.15 -32.70
N TYR A 674 -17.23 -16.12 -33.71
CA TYR A 674 -16.23 -17.16 -33.95
C TYR A 674 -14.83 -16.59 -33.85
N ASN A 675 -14.00 -17.24 -33.04
CA ASN A 675 -12.58 -16.95 -32.88
C ASN A 675 -11.78 -18.10 -33.51
N LEU A 676 -10.91 -17.81 -34.46
CA LEU A 676 -10.11 -18.82 -35.15
C LEU A 676 -8.81 -18.28 -35.73
N THR A 677 -7.81 -19.13 -35.80
CA THR A 677 -6.55 -18.88 -36.52
C THR A 677 -6.60 -19.56 -37.88
N VAL A 678 -6.26 -18.83 -38.95
CA VAL A 678 -6.21 -19.36 -40.33
C VAL A 678 -4.90 -19.01 -41.02
N SER A 679 -4.56 -19.74 -42.09
CA SER A 679 -3.38 -19.46 -42.90
C SER A 679 -3.79 -19.03 -44.31
N VAL A 680 -3.49 -17.78 -44.65
CA VAL A 680 -3.65 -17.26 -46.01
C VAL A 680 -2.46 -17.72 -46.85
N THR A 681 -2.75 -18.40 -47.96
CA THR A 681 -1.69 -19.03 -48.78
C THR A 681 -1.65 -18.55 -50.23
N ASP A 682 -2.68 -17.83 -50.68
CA ASP A 682 -2.83 -17.36 -52.05
C ASP A 682 -2.92 -15.83 -52.18
N GLY A 683 -2.64 -15.11 -51.09
CA GLY A 683 -2.69 -13.67 -50.99
C GLY A 683 -4.11 -13.12 -50.76
N ARG A 684 -5.07 -13.98 -50.41
CA ARG A 684 -6.45 -13.58 -50.09
C ARG A 684 -6.95 -14.33 -48.86
N LEU A 685 -7.54 -13.58 -47.93
CA LEU A 685 -8.46 -14.15 -46.97
C LEU A 685 -9.82 -14.32 -47.64
N THR A 686 -10.36 -15.53 -47.64
CA THR A 686 -11.61 -15.95 -48.26
C THR A 686 -12.55 -16.52 -47.21
N ILE A 687 -13.72 -15.89 -47.07
CA ILE A 687 -14.81 -16.32 -46.20
C ILE A 687 -16.02 -16.66 -47.06
N THR A 688 -16.51 -17.89 -46.94
CA THR A 688 -17.73 -18.34 -47.63
C THR A 688 -18.61 -19.16 -46.70
N THR A 689 -19.83 -19.45 -47.14
CA THR A 689 -20.73 -20.33 -46.39
C THR A 689 -20.36 -21.80 -46.55
N ALA A 690 -20.34 -22.55 -45.46
CA ALA A 690 -20.05 -23.98 -45.46
C ALA A 690 -21.30 -24.86 -45.69
N ALA A 691 -21.08 -26.18 -45.78
CA ALA A 691 -22.17 -27.15 -45.87
C ALA A 691 -23.09 -27.08 -44.65
N GLY A 692 -24.41 -27.08 -44.88
CA GLY A 692 -25.42 -26.99 -43.82
C GLY A 692 -25.79 -25.56 -43.41
N ALA A 693 -25.10 -24.54 -43.93
CA ALA A 693 -25.43 -23.13 -43.71
C ALA A 693 -26.84 -22.77 -44.22
N VAL A 694 -27.57 -21.95 -43.46
CA VAL A 694 -28.90 -21.44 -43.81
C VAL A 694 -28.98 -19.94 -43.53
N ASN A 695 -29.33 -19.15 -44.55
CA ASN A 695 -29.55 -17.71 -44.44
C ASN A 695 -28.47 -16.92 -43.67
N VAL A 696 -27.19 -17.29 -43.81
CA VAL A 696 -26.07 -16.68 -43.07
C VAL A 696 -26.04 -15.16 -43.26
N LYS A 697 -25.79 -14.46 -42.16
CA LYS A 697 -25.66 -13.01 -42.10
C LYS A 697 -24.39 -12.66 -41.33
N ILE A 698 -23.47 -11.95 -41.97
CA ILE A 698 -22.21 -11.54 -41.37
C ILE A 698 -22.28 -10.06 -41.02
N CYS A 699 -21.88 -9.72 -39.79
CA CYS A 699 -21.93 -8.37 -39.26
C CYS A 699 -20.55 -7.70 -39.32
N PHE A 700 -19.49 -8.43 -38.96
CA PHE A 700 -18.11 -7.95 -39.02
C PHE A 700 -17.09 -9.08 -39.11
N VAL A 701 -15.86 -8.72 -39.49
CA VAL A 701 -14.66 -9.54 -39.30
C VAL A 701 -13.52 -8.66 -38.76
N GLU A 702 -12.86 -9.12 -37.71
CA GLU A 702 -11.61 -8.54 -37.20
C GLU A 702 -10.46 -9.46 -37.61
N ILE A 703 -9.36 -8.88 -38.12
CA ILE A 703 -8.22 -9.59 -38.71
C ILE A 703 -6.95 -9.07 -38.06
N GLU A 704 -6.17 -9.99 -37.50
CA GLU A 704 -4.88 -9.72 -36.90
C GLU A 704 -3.81 -10.62 -37.53
N GLU A 705 -2.73 -10.04 -38.06
CA GLU A 705 -1.60 -10.82 -38.55
C GLU A 705 -0.80 -11.37 -37.37
N THR A 706 -0.75 -12.68 -37.24
CA THR A 706 0.15 -13.31 -36.28
C THR A 706 1.55 -13.35 -36.90
N THR A 707 2.54 -12.82 -36.20
CA THR A 707 3.93 -13.09 -36.56
C THR A 707 4.15 -14.59 -36.34
N GLY A 708 4.38 -15.33 -37.43
CA GLY A 708 4.56 -16.78 -37.38
C GLY A 708 5.66 -17.15 -36.39
N GLU A 709 5.55 -18.34 -35.79
CA GLU A 709 6.48 -18.80 -34.76
C GLU A 709 7.94 -18.64 -35.19
N ASP A 710 8.76 -18.07 -34.30
CA ASP A 710 10.20 -18.00 -34.47
C ASP A 710 10.80 -19.41 -34.51
N ILE A 711 11.62 -19.63 -35.53
CA ILE A 711 12.28 -20.91 -35.83
C ILE A 711 13.80 -20.79 -35.87
N THR A 712 14.36 -19.61 -35.54
CA THR A 712 15.80 -19.36 -35.60
C THR A 712 16.41 -19.33 -34.21
N PRO A 713 17.48 -20.12 -33.95
CA PRO A 713 18.20 -20.01 -32.69
C PRO A 713 18.95 -18.68 -32.51
N PRO A 714 19.25 -18.28 -31.26
CA PRO A 714 20.06 -17.10 -30.97
C PRO A 714 21.44 -17.11 -31.63
N THR A 715 22.01 -15.92 -31.87
CA THR A 715 23.39 -15.78 -32.38
C THR A 715 24.32 -15.29 -31.26
N PRO A 716 25.51 -15.89 -31.01
CA PRO A 716 26.21 -16.85 -31.87
C PRO A 716 25.76 -18.31 -31.74
N ASP A 717 25.72 -19.01 -32.87
CA ASP A 717 25.51 -20.46 -32.96
C ASP A 717 26.68 -21.11 -33.74
N PRO A 718 27.58 -21.88 -33.11
CA PRO A 718 27.57 -22.32 -31.70
C PRO A 718 27.91 -21.20 -30.71
N MET A 719 27.48 -21.37 -29.46
CA MET A 719 27.79 -20.44 -28.38
C MET A 719 29.29 -20.34 -28.06
N THR A 720 29.70 -19.24 -27.44
CA THR A 720 31.09 -18.95 -27.06
C THR A 720 31.22 -18.40 -25.64
N TRP A 721 32.45 -18.36 -25.11
CA TRP A 721 32.76 -17.94 -23.74
C TRP A 721 33.34 -16.52 -23.71
N ALA A 722 32.73 -15.63 -22.92
CA ALA A 722 33.36 -14.36 -22.54
C ALA A 722 34.48 -14.61 -21.52
N THR A 723 34.20 -15.45 -20.51
CA THR A 723 35.16 -15.91 -19.51
C THR A 723 35.04 -17.43 -19.37
N VAL A 724 36.11 -18.15 -19.76
CA VAL A 724 36.17 -19.62 -19.58
C VAL A 724 36.14 -19.99 -18.09
N PRO A 725 35.68 -21.20 -17.72
CA PRO A 725 35.63 -21.65 -16.33
C PRO A 725 36.95 -21.43 -15.55
N TYR A 726 36.84 -20.96 -14.32
CA TYR A 726 37.95 -20.76 -13.38
C TYR A 726 37.48 -21.02 -11.93
N ALA A 727 38.38 -21.46 -11.06
CA ALA A 727 38.04 -21.70 -9.65
C ALA A 727 37.89 -20.39 -8.87
N THR A 728 36.84 -20.31 -8.06
CA THR A 728 36.61 -19.22 -7.09
C THR A 728 36.88 -19.66 -5.65
N GLY A 729 37.05 -20.96 -5.43
CA GLY A 729 37.44 -21.52 -4.14
C GLY A 729 37.60 -23.04 -4.21
N SER A 730 37.66 -23.67 -3.02
CA SER A 730 37.86 -25.11 -2.92
C SER A 730 36.61 -25.94 -3.27
N THR A 731 35.45 -25.31 -3.40
CA THR A 731 34.19 -25.98 -3.72
C THR A 731 33.39 -25.25 -4.81
N SER A 732 34.02 -24.37 -5.59
CA SER A 732 33.33 -23.54 -6.57
C SER A 732 34.13 -23.19 -7.83
N ILE A 733 33.43 -23.13 -8.97
CA ILE A 733 33.94 -22.70 -10.28
C ILE A 733 32.96 -21.71 -10.90
N ALA A 734 33.47 -20.57 -11.38
CA ALA A 734 32.69 -19.55 -12.08
C ALA A 734 33.06 -19.47 -13.57
N MET A 735 32.10 -19.04 -14.38
CA MET A 735 32.22 -18.93 -15.84
C MET A 735 31.24 -17.89 -16.43
N GLU A 736 31.51 -17.40 -17.64
CA GLU A 736 30.67 -16.41 -18.33
C GLU A 736 30.59 -16.67 -19.84
N ALA A 737 29.37 -16.76 -20.37
CA ALA A 737 29.09 -16.87 -21.80
C ALA A 737 29.21 -15.51 -22.51
N ASP A 738 29.54 -15.53 -23.81
CA ASP A 738 29.37 -14.34 -24.64
C ASP A 738 27.89 -13.98 -24.76
N LEU A 739 27.59 -12.68 -24.91
CA LEU A 739 26.21 -12.22 -25.10
C LEU A 739 25.65 -12.71 -26.43
N ALA A 740 24.57 -13.46 -26.37
CA ALA A 740 23.79 -13.89 -27.52
C ALA A 740 22.58 -12.96 -27.75
N SER A 741 22.18 -12.81 -29.02
CA SER A 741 21.09 -11.97 -29.46
C SER A 741 20.06 -12.74 -30.25
N ASP A 742 18.79 -12.52 -29.94
CA ASP A 742 17.64 -13.05 -30.65
C ASP A 742 16.45 -12.07 -30.50
N PRO A 743 15.62 -11.85 -31.56
CA PRO A 743 14.43 -11.00 -31.46
C PRO A 743 13.43 -11.42 -30.37
N SER A 744 13.36 -12.71 -30.04
CA SER A 744 12.48 -13.25 -29.00
C SER A 744 13.13 -13.25 -27.60
N GLY A 745 14.32 -12.67 -27.43
CA GLY A 745 15.07 -12.72 -26.17
C GLY A 745 15.80 -14.05 -25.96
N VAL A 746 16.74 -14.11 -25.02
CA VAL A 746 17.70 -15.23 -24.92
C VAL A 746 17.85 -15.72 -23.47
N GLU A 747 17.93 -17.04 -23.29
CA GLU A 747 18.35 -17.72 -22.05
C GLU A 747 19.60 -18.58 -22.29
N TYR A 748 20.39 -18.80 -21.24
CA TYR A 748 21.65 -19.56 -21.25
C TYR A 748 21.54 -20.80 -20.36
N TYR A 749 22.23 -21.88 -20.76
CA TYR A 749 22.33 -23.12 -20.01
C TYR A 749 23.78 -23.59 -19.98
N PHE A 750 24.36 -23.62 -18.79
CA PHE A 750 25.70 -24.13 -18.53
C PHE A 750 25.59 -25.57 -18.06
N THR A 751 26.31 -26.47 -18.72
CA THR A 751 26.29 -27.91 -18.45
C THR A 751 27.65 -28.37 -17.95
N CYS A 752 27.69 -29.04 -16.81
CA CYS A 752 28.87 -29.75 -16.34
C CYS A 752 28.99 -31.10 -17.06
N THR A 753 29.94 -31.20 -17.99
CA THR A 753 30.12 -32.39 -18.85
C THR A 753 31.10 -33.41 -18.27
N ALA A 754 31.94 -33.02 -17.30
CA ALA A 754 32.86 -33.91 -16.59
C ALA A 754 33.22 -33.35 -15.19
N GLY A 755 33.61 -34.24 -14.28
CA GLY A 755 33.92 -33.89 -12.87
C GLY A 755 32.74 -34.09 -11.91
N GLY A 756 31.50 -34.16 -12.44
CA GLY A 756 30.29 -34.43 -11.66
C GLY A 756 29.77 -33.21 -10.89
N GLY A 757 29.93 -32.01 -11.45
CA GLY A 757 29.35 -30.77 -10.95
C GLY A 757 27.88 -30.61 -11.33
N ASN A 758 27.35 -29.41 -11.18
CA ASN A 758 25.94 -29.10 -11.40
C ASN A 758 25.73 -28.37 -12.74
N ASP A 759 24.52 -28.48 -13.25
CA ASP A 759 24.05 -27.70 -14.39
C ASP A 759 23.30 -26.46 -13.87
N SER A 760 23.36 -25.34 -14.59
CA SER A 760 22.75 -24.08 -14.15
C SER A 760 21.22 -24.07 -14.23
N GLY A 761 20.63 -24.92 -15.05
CA GLY A 761 19.29 -24.65 -15.58
C GLY A 761 19.31 -23.54 -16.64
N TRP A 762 18.15 -23.21 -17.20
CA TRP A 762 18.02 -22.05 -18.08
C TRP A 762 17.95 -20.77 -17.24
N GLN A 763 18.72 -19.76 -17.64
CA GLN A 763 18.81 -18.49 -16.92
C GLN A 763 19.04 -17.32 -17.89
N ASP A 764 18.58 -16.13 -17.53
CA ASP A 764 18.79 -14.90 -18.32
C ASP A 764 20.23 -14.38 -18.24
N GLY A 765 20.92 -14.71 -17.15
CA GLY A 765 22.28 -14.26 -16.89
C GLY A 765 23.32 -15.00 -17.74
N THR A 766 24.30 -14.24 -18.25
CA THR A 766 25.47 -14.78 -18.94
C THR A 766 26.50 -15.40 -17.99
N THR A 767 26.31 -15.32 -16.67
CA THR A 767 27.26 -15.81 -15.66
C THR A 767 26.71 -17.00 -14.91
N TYR A 768 27.57 -17.97 -14.58
CA TYR A 768 27.21 -19.12 -13.75
C TYR A 768 28.34 -19.44 -12.77
N GLU A 769 27.99 -19.68 -11.52
CA GLU A 769 28.90 -20.21 -10.49
C GLU A 769 28.36 -21.54 -9.98
N ASP A 770 29.10 -22.60 -10.26
CA ASP A 770 28.82 -23.95 -9.78
C ASP A 770 29.47 -24.13 -8.42
N THR A 771 28.67 -24.41 -7.38
CA THR A 771 29.10 -24.49 -5.98
C THR A 771 28.82 -25.88 -5.39
N GLY A 772 29.42 -26.18 -4.22
CA GLY A 772 29.28 -27.50 -3.59
C GLY A 772 30.11 -28.59 -4.25
N LEU A 773 31.14 -28.19 -5.01
CA LEU A 773 32.06 -29.07 -5.71
C LEU A 773 33.05 -29.75 -4.77
N THR A 774 33.68 -30.82 -5.25
CA THR A 774 34.75 -31.51 -4.53
C THR A 774 36.06 -30.72 -4.67
N PRO A 775 36.80 -30.49 -3.58
CA PRO A 775 38.12 -29.86 -3.61
C PRO A 775 39.16 -30.61 -4.45
N ASP A 776 40.15 -29.87 -4.98
CA ASP A 776 41.25 -30.38 -5.83
C ASP A 776 40.76 -31.26 -6.99
N THR A 777 39.60 -30.92 -7.57
CA THR A 777 38.93 -31.71 -8.60
C THR A 777 38.70 -30.88 -9.85
N GLN A 778 39.00 -31.47 -11.02
CA GLN A 778 38.79 -30.83 -12.31
C GLN A 778 37.35 -31.03 -12.80
N TYR A 779 36.74 -29.94 -13.27
CA TYR A 779 35.41 -29.90 -13.87
C TYR A 779 35.47 -29.31 -15.27
N THR A 780 34.58 -29.77 -16.15
CA THR A 780 34.50 -29.35 -17.57
C THR A 780 33.10 -28.86 -17.89
N TYR A 781 32.95 -27.67 -18.48
CA TYR A 781 31.66 -27.05 -18.80
C TYR A 781 31.51 -26.75 -20.29
N THR A 782 30.26 -26.75 -20.76
CA THR A 782 29.79 -26.18 -22.04
C THR A 782 28.64 -25.22 -21.77
N VAL A 783 28.44 -24.21 -22.61
CA VAL A 783 27.25 -23.36 -22.56
C VAL A 783 26.49 -23.40 -23.88
N LYS A 784 25.16 -23.42 -23.83
CA LYS A 784 24.27 -23.18 -24.97
C LYS A 784 23.27 -22.07 -24.61
N ALA A 785 22.74 -21.42 -25.62
CA ALA A 785 21.65 -20.45 -25.51
C ALA A 785 20.40 -20.95 -26.23
N ARG A 786 19.23 -20.46 -25.83
CA ARG A 786 17.95 -20.63 -26.54
C ARG A 786 17.20 -19.30 -26.62
N ASP A 787 16.36 -19.14 -27.61
CA ASP A 787 15.43 -18.02 -27.64
C ASP A 787 14.27 -18.24 -26.64
N LYS A 788 13.53 -17.18 -26.30
CA LYS A 788 12.30 -17.27 -25.50
C LYS A 788 11.04 -17.39 -26.35
N SER A 789 11.16 -17.83 -27.61
CA SER A 789 10.00 -18.17 -28.42
C SER A 789 9.29 -19.41 -27.87
N ALA A 790 8.08 -19.69 -28.35
CA ALA A 790 7.36 -20.92 -28.00
C ALA A 790 8.13 -22.20 -28.39
N ASN A 791 8.96 -22.14 -29.45
CA ASN A 791 9.78 -23.25 -29.92
C ASN A 791 11.10 -23.41 -29.17
N GLN A 792 11.54 -22.36 -28.44
CA GLN A 792 12.74 -22.39 -27.62
C GLN A 792 13.96 -22.87 -28.43
N ASN A 793 14.20 -22.28 -29.60
CA ASN A 793 15.21 -22.80 -30.52
C ASN A 793 16.60 -22.66 -29.90
N GLU A 794 17.30 -23.79 -29.77
CA GLU A 794 18.60 -23.84 -29.09
C GLU A 794 19.76 -23.73 -30.07
N THR A 795 20.78 -22.97 -29.67
CA THR A 795 22.10 -22.98 -30.29
C THR A 795 22.84 -24.31 -30.08
N ALA A 796 23.85 -24.58 -30.91
CA ALA A 796 24.83 -25.61 -30.62
C ALA A 796 25.71 -25.19 -29.40
N PRO A 797 26.10 -26.15 -28.53
CA PRO A 797 26.93 -25.85 -27.37
C PRO A 797 28.31 -25.30 -27.73
N SER A 798 28.87 -24.49 -26.83
CA SER A 798 30.22 -23.97 -26.91
C SER A 798 31.29 -25.05 -26.85
N THR A 799 32.54 -24.66 -27.11
CA THR A 799 33.69 -25.52 -26.86
C THR A 799 33.79 -25.84 -25.36
N ALA A 800 34.01 -27.11 -25.03
CA ALA A 800 34.16 -27.54 -23.64
C ALA A 800 35.46 -27.00 -23.02
N GLU A 801 35.34 -26.33 -21.88
CA GLU A 801 36.46 -25.73 -21.15
C GLU A 801 36.50 -26.22 -19.70
N SER A 802 37.66 -26.18 -19.05
CA SER A 802 37.83 -26.82 -17.72
C SER A 802 38.55 -25.95 -16.70
N ALA A 803 38.18 -26.12 -15.43
CA ALA A 803 38.87 -25.56 -14.26
C ALA A 803 39.04 -26.62 -13.17
N THR A 804 39.94 -26.38 -12.23
CA THR A 804 40.19 -27.26 -11.06
C THR A 804 39.96 -26.45 -9.81
N THR A 805 39.06 -26.90 -8.93
CA THR A 805 38.80 -26.28 -7.62
C THR A 805 40.08 -26.23 -6.79
N ASP A 806 40.18 -25.24 -5.90
CA ASP A 806 41.31 -25.15 -4.98
C ASP A 806 41.32 -26.34 -3.98
N PRO A 807 42.45 -26.68 -3.38
CA PRO A 807 42.48 -27.64 -2.28
C PRO A 807 41.78 -27.07 -1.03
N THR A 808 41.24 -27.93 -0.16
CA THR A 808 40.72 -27.52 1.16
C THR A 808 41.82 -26.93 2.01
N ASP A 809 41.54 -25.77 2.63
CA ASP A 809 42.39 -25.27 3.69
C ASP A 809 42.23 -26.12 4.95
N THR A 810 43.36 -26.55 5.50
CA THR A 810 43.44 -27.39 6.71
C THR A 810 44.37 -26.78 7.75
N THR A 811 44.74 -25.52 7.58
CA THR A 811 45.71 -24.82 8.42
C THR A 811 44.95 -23.88 9.35
N PRO A 812 44.78 -24.20 10.64
CA PRO A 812 44.14 -23.28 11.57
C PRO A 812 44.96 -21.99 11.76
N PRO A 813 44.30 -20.89 12.18
CA PRO A 813 44.99 -19.70 12.66
C PRO A 813 45.95 -20.01 13.82
N ALA A 814 46.86 -19.08 14.10
CA ALA A 814 47.60 -19.08 15.35
C ALA A 814 46.64 -18.87 16.53
N ALA A 815 46.93 -19.53 17.66
CA ALA A 815 46.18 -19.28 18.90
C ALA A 815 46.30 -17.80 19.31
N PRO A 816 45.19 -17.14 19.72
CA PRO A 816 45.23 -15.77 20.22
C PRO A 816 46.22 -15.62 21.38
N THR A 817 46.81 -14.43 21.52
CA THR A 817 47.80 -14.16 22.56
C THR A 817 47.44 -12.93 23.37
N GLY A 818 48.01 -12.82 24.57
CA GLY A 818 47.84 -11.61 25.40
C GLY A 818 46.47 -11.48 26.04
N LEU A 819 45.70 -12.59 26.16
CA LEU A 819 44.40 -12.56 26.81
C LEU A 819 44.53 -12.01 28.23
N ALA A 820 43.77 -10.98 28.53
CA ALA A 820 43.62 -10.36 29.83
C ALA A 820 42.16 -10.40 30.27
N ALA A 821 41.93 -10.53 31.58
CA ALA A 821 40.60 -10.53 32.17
C ALA A 821 40.54 -9.50 33.29
N THR A 822 39.60 -8.56 33.17
CA THR A 822 39.40 -7.46 34.12
C THR A 822 38.08 -7.64 34.85
N ALA A 823 38.13 -7.75 36.18
CA ALA A 823 36.95 -7.88 37.02
C ALA A 823 36.19 -6.55 37.17
N GLY A 824 34.86 -6.59 37.07
CA GLY A 824 33.95 -5.52 37.45
C GLY A 824 32.88 -6.00 38.45
N ASP A 825 31.81 -5.22 38.61
CA ASP A 825 30.65 -5.60 39.42
C ASP A 825 29.71 -6.49 38.60
N ALA A 826 29.64 -7.77 38.96
CA ALA A 826 28.90 -8.82 38.25
C ALA A 826 29.27 -8.94 36.75
N THR A 827 30.50 -8.57 36.39
CA THR A 827 31.00 -8.62 35.01
C THR A 827 32.49 -8.93 34.95
N VAL A 828 32.94 -9.52 33.83
CA VAL A 828 34.36 -9.64 33.46
C VAL A 828 34.53 -9.14 32.02
N SER A 829 35.39 -8.14 31.82
CA SER A 829 35.81 -7.70 30.49
C SER A 829 37.10 -8.41 30.08
N LEU A 830 37.11 -8.97 28.88
CA LEU A 830 38.22 -9.67 28.26
C LEU A 830 38.74 -8.87 27.08
N ASP A 831 40.05 -8.91 26.89
CA ASP A 831 40.76 -8.25 25.79
C ASP A 831 41.98 -9.12 25.42
N TRP A 832 42.28 -9.24 24.13
CA TRP A 832 43.44 -9.99 23.62
C TRP A 832 44.04 -9.34 22.37
N ASN A 833 45.22 -9.76 21.97
CA ASN A 833 45.85 -9.25 20.76
C ASN A 833 45.14 -9.80 19.51
N ASP A 834 44.92 -8.94 18.52
CA ASP A 834 44.41 -9.32 17.21
C ASP A 834 45.30 -10.37 16.53
N ASN A 835 44.65 -11.39 15.96
CA ASN A 835 45.21 -12.29 14.98
C ASN A 835 45.43 -11.55 13.64
N GLY A 836 46.45 -11.96 12.87
CA GLY A 836 46.92 -11.23 11.67
C GLY A 836 46.73 -11.99 10.36
N GLU A 837 46.11 -13.16 10.43
CA GLU A 837 45.81 -14.04 9.30
C GLU A 837 44.76 -13.40 8.37
N GLY A 838 44.97 -13.51 7.06
CA GLY A 838 44.10 -12.85 6.06
C GLY A 838 42.74 -13.53 5.87
N ASP A 839 42.61 -14.76 6.35
CA ASP A 839 41.47 -15.65 6.31
C ASP A 839 40.79 -15.82 7.68
N LEU A 840 41.13 -14.99 8.67
CA LEU A 840 40.50 -14.97 9.99
C LEU A 840 38.99 -14.62 9.88
N ASP A 841 38.13 -15.47 10.45
CA ASP A 841 36.68 -15.26 10.50
C ASP A 841 36.22 -14.68 11.86
N GLY A 842 36.85 -15.12 12.96
CA GLY A 842 36.61 -14.54 14.28
C GLY A 842 37.11 -15.37 15.45
N TYR A 843 36.58 -15.11 16.65
CA TYR A 843 37.02 -15.74 17.89
C TYR A 843 35.90 -16.45 18.65
N ASN A 844 36.25 -17.55 19.33
CA ASN A 844 35.42 -18.17 20.36
C ASN A 844 36.00 -17.94 21.75
N VAL A 845 35.12 -17.67 22.71
CA VAL A 845 35.47 -17.43 24.12
C VAL A 845 34.95 -18.58 24.95
N TYR A 846 35.83 -19.17 25.76
CA TYR A 846 35.51 -20.26 26.65
C TYR A 846 35.77 -19.88 28.10
N ARG A 847 34.96 -20.41 29.01
CA ARG A 847 35.02 -20.15 30.44
C ARG A 847 34.96 -21.43 31.27
N SER A 848 35.69 -21.44 32.37
CA SER A 848 35.66 -22.48 33.41
C SER A 848 35.68 -21.85 34.80
N THR A 849 35.19 -22.56 35.80
CA THR A 849 35.43 -22.26 37.23
C THR A 849 36.61 -23.04 37.81
N THR A 850 37.28 -23.85 36.97
CA THR A 850 38.46 -24.65 37.32
C THR A 850 39.65 -24.20 36.46
N SER A 851 40.77 -23.84 37.09
CA SER A 851 41.99 -23.48 36.37
C SER A 851 42.54 -24.66 35.57
N GLY A 852 42.98 -24.39 34.35
CA GLY A 852 43.68 -25.33 33.47
C GLY A 852 42.79 -26.36 32.78
N GLY A 853 41.45 -26.22 32.81
CA GLY A 853 40.57 -27.10 32.05
C GLY A 853 39.08 -26.99 32.37
N GLY A 854 38.27 -27.76 31.63
CA GLY A 854 36.82 -27.79 31.78
C GLY A 854 36.11 -26.58 31.18
N TYR A 855 36.74 -25.88 30.22
CA TYR A 855 36.14 -24.71 29.60
C TYR A 855 34.94 -25.08 28.73
N SER A 856 33.91 -24.25 28.78
CA SER A 856 32.75 -24.29 27.89
C SER A 856 32.63 -22.96 27.15
N GLN A 857 32.27 -23.02 25.88
CA GLN A 857 32.05 -21.83 25.07
C GLN A 857 30.91 -20.99 25.65
N ILE A 858 31.07 -19.66 25.63
CA ILE A 858 30.08 -18.72 26.20
C ILE A 858 29.53 -17.70 25.19
N ASN A 859 30.22 -17.46 24.08
CA ASN A 859 29.69 -16.67 22.96
C ASN A 859 28.83 -17.55 22.04
N GLY A 860 27.69 -17.02 21.56
CA GLY A 860 26.76 -17.76 20.69
C GLY A 860 27.14 -17.77 19.20
N SER A 861 27.96 -16.80 18.77
CA SER A 861 28.51 -16.66 17.42
C SER A 861 29.96 -16.18 17.51
N LEU A 862 30.73 -16.36 16.44
CA LEU A 862 32.10 -15.83 16.36
C LEU A 862 32.12 -14.33 16.63
N LEU A 863 33.12 -13.90 17.40
CA LEU A 863 33.38 -12.50 17.67
C LEU A 863 34.33 -11.96 16.59
N SER A 864 33.97 -10.86 15.95
CA SER A 864 34.83 -10.20 14.95
C SER A 864 35.86 -9.24 15.58
N SER A 865 35.67 -8.85 16.84
CA SER A 865 36.59 -8.02 17.61
C SER A 865 37.33 -8.82 18.68
N SER A 866 38.50 -8.35 19.08
CA SER A 866 39.36 -9.01 20.08
C SER A 866 39.01 -8.63 21.53
N ASP A 867 37.72 -8.48 21.80
CA ASP A 867 37.19 -8.13 23.11
C ASP A 867 35.88 -8.86 23.40
N TYR A 868 35.59 -9.11 24.68
CA TYR A 868 34.34 -9.72 25.11
C TYR A 868 33.99 -9.37 26.55
N THR A 869 32.71 -9.08 26.83
CA THR A 869 32.24 -8.82 28.20
C THR A 869 31.30 -9.94 28.66
N ASP A 870 31.72 -10.70 29.67
CA ASP A 870 30.90 -11.73 30.31
C ASP A 870 30.07 -11.12 31.45
N ASN A 871 28.77 -10.92 31.20
CA ASN A 871 27.79 -10.42 32.18
C ASN A 871 27.03 -11.53 32.91
N SER A 872 27.42 -12.80 32.74
CA SER A 872 26.76 -13.96 33.36
C SER A 872 27.47 -14.48 34.61
N VAL A 873 28.42 -13.70 35.13
CA VAL A 873 29.28 -14.04 36.25
C VAL A 873 28.73 -13.55 37.59
N SER A 874 29.10 -14.22 38.67
CA SER A 874 28.74 -13.83 40.04
C SER A 874 29.93 -13.26 40.81
N ASN A 875 29.70 -12.18 41.56
CA ASN A 875 30.70 -11.61 42.46
C ASN A 875 31.23 -12.63 43.46
N GLY A 876 32.54 -12.57 43.72
CA GLY A 876 33.26 -13.47 44.63
C GLY A 876 33.61 -14.85 44.04
N THR A 877 33.20 -15.15 42.80
CA THR A 877 33.57 -16.40 42.11
C THR A 877 34.71 -16.12 41.12
N THR A 878 35.79 -16.89 41.19
CA THR A 878 36.88 -16.79 40.20
C THR A 878 36.52 -17.57 38.95
N TYR A 879 36.62 -16.92 37.80
CA TYR A 879 36.42 -17.53 36.48
C TYR A 879 37.72 -17.50 35.69
N TYR A 880 37.94 -18.54 34.89
CA TYR A 880 39.09 -18.75 34.02
C TYR A 880 38.64 -18.75 32.57
N TYR A 881 39.33 -18.01 31.72
CA TYR A 881 38.98 -17.79 30.33
C TYR A 881 40.13 -18.19 29.41
N VAL A 882 39.76 -18.74 28.26
CA VAL A 882 40.64 -18.96 27.10
C VAL A 882 39.88 -18.58 25.84
N VAL A 883 40.61 -18.19 24.79
CA VAL A 883 40.06 -17.77 23.50
C VAL A 883 40.74 -18.55 22.39
N THR A 884 39.99 -18.92 21.36
CA THR A 884 40.50 -19.47 20.10
C THR A 884 40.16 -18.52 18.95
N ALA A 885 41.00 -18.48 17.93
CA ALA A 885 40.71 -17.92 16.61
C ALA A 885 40.22 -19.02 15.66
N VAL A 886 39.32 -18.65 14.75
CA VAL A 886 38.70 -19.51 13.73
C VAL A 886 38.88 -18.82 12.36
N ASP A 887 39.32 -19.57 11.35
CA ASP A 887 39.39 -19.08 9.97
C ASP A 887 38.07 -19.27 9.20
N THR A 888 38.01 -18.70 8.01
CA THR A 888 36.85 -18.80 7.09
C THR A 888 36.62 -20.22 6.55
N SER A 889 37.58 -21.13 6.73
CA SER A 889 37.46 -22.57 6.45
C SER A 889 37.06 -23.38 7.69
N ASN A 890 36.68 -22.69 8.78
CA ASN A 890 36.25 -23.24 10.06
C ASN A 890 37.31 -24.10 10.77
N ASN A 891 38.59 -23.89 10.49
CA ASN A 891 39.67 -24.46 11.28
C ASN A 891 39.85 -23.62 12.55
N GLU A 892 39.77 -24.28 13.70
CA GLU A 892 39.93 -23.64 15.00
C GLU A 892 41.34 -23.84 15.55
N SER A 893 41.95 -22.73 15.97
CA SER A 893 43.25 -22.70 16.60
C SER A 893 43.27 -23.36 18.00
N GLY A 894 44.46 -23.51 18.58
CA GLY A 894 44.58 -23.87 19.99
C GLY A 894 44.13 -22.76 20.94
N TYR A 895 43.91 -23.09 22.22
CA TYR A 895 43.60 -22.09 23.24
C TYR A 895 44.74 -21.07 23.41
N SER A 896 44.34 -19.82 23.64
CA SER A 896 45.21 -18.75 24.13
C SER A 896 45.77 -19.04 25.52
N ASN A 897 46.56 -18.10 26.06
CA ASN A 897 46.92 -18.13 27.48
C ASN A 897 45.66 -18.03 28.36
N GLU A 898 45.60 -18.81 29.44
CA GLU A 898 44.52 -18.68 30.43
C GLU A 898 44.61 -17.32 31.15
N ALA A 899 43.49 -16.61 31.22
CA ALA A 899 43.31 -15.43 32.06
C ALA A 899 42.25 -15.70 33.12
N SER A 900 42.32 -15.02 34.26
CA SER A 900 41.34 -15.21 35.34
C SER A 900 40.94 -13.90 36.00
N ALA A 901 39.67 -13.78 36.35
CA ALA A 901 39.14 -12.63 37.09
C ALA A 901 38.16 -13.11 38.17
N THR A 902 38.08 -12.35 39.26
CA THR A 902 37.07 -12.55 40.32
C THR A 902 36.25 -11.27 40.41
N PRO A 903 35.04 -11.21 39.83
CA PRO A 903 34.15 -10.06 39.93
C PRO A 903 33.92 -9.69 41.39
N GLN A 904 33.85 -8.39 41.68
CA GLN A 904 33.62 -7.87 43.02
C GLN A 904 32.60 -6.73 42.96
N ALA A 905 31.72 -6.69 43.96
CA ALA A 905 30.82 -5.57 44.13
C ALA A 905 31.65 -4.28 44.28
N ALA A 906 31.21 -3.20 43.66
CA ALA A 906 31.85 -1.91 43.85
C ALA A 906 31.81 -1.54 45.36
N PRO A 907 32.92 -1.07 45.96
CA PRO A 907 32.89 -0.60 47.35
C PRO A 907 31.95 0.61 47.45
N PRO A 908 31.15 0.74 48.53
CA PRO A 908 30.32 1.92 48.72
C PRO A 908 31.19 3.16 48.89
N THR A 909 30.85 4.23 48.16
CA THR A 909 31.48 5.56 48.30
C THR A 909 31.21 6.12 49.70
N ALA A 910 32.26 6.50 50.43
CA ALA A 910 32.17 7.07 51.78
C ALA A 910 32.39 8.59 51.78
N MET A 911 31.65 9.32 52.62
CA MET A 911 31.75 10.78 52.79
C MET A 911 31.88 11.18 54.26
N HIS A 912 32.56 12.29 54.55
CA HIS A 912 32.77 12.84 55.89
C HIS A 912 32.82 14.38 55.88
N VAL A 913 32.70 15.00 57.05
CA VAL A 913 32.86 16.44 57.26
C VAL A 913 34.35 16.79 57.26
N ALA A 914 34.76 17.66 56.35
CA ALA A 914 36.13 18.16 56.26
C ALA A 914 36.37 19.43 57.10
N ASP A 915 35.36 20.30 57.24
CA ASP A 915 35.49 21.61 57.89
C ASP A 915 34.11 22.15 58.27
N ILE A 916 34.03 22.89 59.39
CA ILE A 916 32.86 23.68 59.80
C ILE A 916 33.30 25.12 60.04
N ALA A 917 33.18 25.98 59.02
CA ALA A 917 33.56 27.38 59.14
C ALA A 917 32.44 28.22 59.78
N MET A 918 32.76 28.87 60.90
CA MET A 918 31.79 29.68 61.65
C MET A 918 31.89 31.18 61.35
N SER A 919 30.74 31.81 61.12
CA SER A 919 30.62 33.26 60.99
C SER A 919 29.34 33.80 61.64
N THR A 920 29.15 35.12 61.64
CA THR A 920 27.91 35.73 62.13
C THR A 920 27.30 36.64 61.07
N LYS A 921 25.96 36.63 61.02
CA LYS A 921 25.18 37.57 60.20
C LYS A 921 24.57 38.63 61.09
N VAL A 922 25.04 39.86 60.97
CA VAL A 922 24.58 41.01 61.77
C VAL A 922 23.61 41.88 60.96
N ALA A 923 22.40 42.08 61.47
CA ALA A 923 21.38 42.96 60.92
C ALA A 923 20.83 43.90 62.01
N GLY A 924 21.48 45.04 62.19
CA GLY A 924 21.17 45.99 63.25
C GLY A 924 21.49 45.41 64.64
N LYS A 925 20.48 45.27 65.50
CA LYS A 925 20.63 44.65 66.83
C LYS A 925 20.54 43.12 66.78
N ASN A 926 20.26 42.53 65.62
CA ASN A 926 20.05 41.09 65.50
C ASN A 926 21.28 40.38 64.96
N VAL A 927 21.64 39.25 65.55
CA VAL A 927 22.77 38.42 65.15
C VAL A 927 22.33 36.96 65.08
N ASN A 928 22.76 36.26 64.03
CA ASN A 928 22.63 34.81 63.86
C ASN A 928 24.04 34.22 63.70
N GLY A 929 24.27 33.01 64.20
CA GLY A 929 25.40 32.19 63.81
C GLY A 929 25.19 31.61 62.41
N ILE A 930 26.24 31.51 61.63
CA ILE A 930 26.25 30.82 60.33
C ILE A 930 27.34 29.76 60.39
N ALA A 931 26.98 28.51 60.08
CA ALA A 931 27.90 27.39 59.96
C ALA A 931 27.97 26.98 58.50
N THR A 932 29.14 27.08 57.89
CA THR A 932 29.39 26.56 56.53
C THR A 932 30.10 25.22 56.66
N VAL A 933 29.37 24.13 56.40
CA VAL A 933 29.87 22.76 56.50
C VAL A 933 30.38 22.30 55.15
N THR A 934 31.60 21.75 55.10
CA THR A 934 32.20 21.15 53.89
C THR A 934 32.19 19.63 54.00
N VAL A 935 31.62 18.95 53.00
CA VAL A 935 31.53 17.49 52.92
C VAL A 935 32.37 16.99 51.74
N VAL A 936 33.26 16.03 52.01
CA VAL A 936 34.15 15.45 51.02
C VAL A 936 34.09 13.91 51.05
N ASP A 937 34.53 13.29 49.95
CA ASP A 937 34.72 11.85 49.88
C ASP A 937 36.02 11.40 50.58
N ALA A 938 36.29 10.10 50.62
CA ALA A 938 37.53 9.57 51.20
C ALA A 938 38.83 10.07 50.52
N GLY A 939 38.74 10.55 49.28
CA GLY A 939 39.85 11.16 48.53
C GLY A 939 39.98 12.68 48.71
N GLY A 940 39.06 13.30 49.46
CA GLY A 940 39.01 14.74 49.69
C GLY A 940 38.32 15.54 48.58
N ALA A 941 37.64 14.87 47.63
CA ALA A 941 36.87 15.55 46.60
C ALA A 941 35.51 16.03 47.16
N PRO A 942 35.00 17.21 46.75
CA PRO A 942 33.72 17.72 47.23
C PRO A 942 32.54 16.81 46.90
N VAL A 943 31.59 16.68 47.83
CA VAL A 943 30.38 15.86 47.63
C VAL A 943 29.16 16.76 47.49
N GLU A 944 28.71 16.96 46.25
CA GLU A 944 27.46 17.67 45.93
C GLU A 944 26.22 16.86 46.31
N GLY A 945 25.12 17.53 46.69
CA GLY A 945 23.82 16.89 46.85
C GLY A 945 23.67 16.06 48.14
N ALA A 946 24.62 16.16 49.07
CA ALA A 946 24.53 15.52 50.38
C ALA A 946 23.70 16.40 51.33
N THR A 947 22.74 15.79 52.04
CA THR A 947 21.94 16.53 53.03
C THR A 947 22.63 16.47 54.39
N VAL A 948 23.05 17.61 54.91
CA VAL A 948 23.65 17.77 56.23
C VAL A 948 22.57 18.13 57.24
N TYR A 949 22.57 17.44 58.38
CA TYR A 949 21.72 17.71 59.54
C TYR A 949 22.59 18.09 60.73
N GLY A 950 22.24 19.15 61.45
CA GLY A 950 22.94 19.49 62.68
C GLY A 950 22.12 20.36 63.62
N HIS A 951 22.66 20.58 64.81
CA HIS A 951 22.03 21.38 65.84
C HIS A 951 22.93 22.47 66.37
N TRP A 952 22.30 23.58 66.75
CA TRP A 952 22.93 24.70 67.43
C TRP A 952 22.88 24.52 68.95
N SER A 953 23.89 25.03 69.64
CA SER A 953 23.95 25.10 71.10
C SER A 953 24.66 26.38 71.58
N GLY A 954 24.56 26.68 72.88
CA GLY A 954 25.09 27.90 73.48
C GLY A 954 24.05 29.02 73.52
N LEU A 955 24.15 29.98 72.60
CA LEU A 955 23.23 31.12 72.52
C LEU A 955 21.83 30.74 72.01
N THR A 956 21.71 29.67 71.24
CA THR A 956 20.44 29.12 70.73
C THR A 956 20.47 27.59 70.79
N SER A 957 19.35 26.94 70.48
CA SER A 957 19.17 25.49 70.62
C SER A 957 18.32 24.85 69.52
N ASP A 958 18.25 25.49 68.35
CA ASP A 958 17.53 25.03 67.16
C ASP A 958 18.35 24.01 66.35
N SER A 959 17.70 23.40 65.35
CA SER A 959 18.33 22.43 64.44
C SER A 959 18.05 22.83 63.01
N ASP A 960 19.05 22.66 62.15
CA ASP A 960 19.01 23.03 60.75
C ASP A 960 19.46 21.87 59.87
N SER A 961 19.01 21.91 58.63
CA SER A 961 19.52 21.01 57.59
C SER A 961 19.55 21.69 56.24
N GLY A 962 20.40 21.20 55.36
CA GLY A 962 20.53 21.72 54.00
C GLY A 962 21.33 20.79 53.12
N VAL A 963 21.30 21.05 51.82
CA VAL A 963 21.96 20.23 50.80
C VAL A 963 23.23 20.92 50.33
N THR A 964 24.32 20.17 50.19
CA THR A 964 25.59 20.69 49.68
C THR A 964 25.51 21.06 48.20
N SER A 965 26.16 22.16 47.83
CA SER A 965 26.38 22.58 46.44
C SER A 965 27.48 21.77 45.74
N GLU A 966 27.72 22.04 44.47
CA GLU A 966 28.78 21.44 43.64
C GLU A 966 30.18 21.47 44.30
N ASP A 967 30.46 22.50 45.10
CA ASP A 967 31.69 22.66 45.86
C ASP A 967 31.71 21.89 47.21
N GLY A 968 30.70 21.05 47.46
CA GLY A 968 30.58 20.22 48.66
C GLY A 968 30.20 20.99 49.92
N THR A 969 29.79 22.26 49.81
CA THR A 969 29.50 23.10 50.99
C THR A 969 28.01 23.36 51.20
N VAL A 970 27.59 23.56 52.46
CA VAL A 970 26.25 24.03 52.82
C VAL A 970 26.33 25.03 53.96
N SER A 971 25.59 26.14 53.87
CA SER A 971 25.52 27.16 54.92
C SER A 971 24.20 27.10 55.69
N LEU A 972 24.28 26.83 56.99
CA LEU A 972 23.16 26.70 57.90
C LEU A 972 23.14 27.90 58.87
N SER A 973 21.96 28.41 59.19
CA SER A 973 21.80 29.67 59.93
C SER A 973 20.99 29.47 61.19
N SER A 974 21.60 29.74 62.33
CA SER A 974 20.93 29.67 63.62
C SER A 974 19.74 30.61 63.71
N ASP A 975 18.88 30.38 64.70
CA ASP A 975 17.85 31.33 65.11
C ASP A 975 18.42 32.72 65.44
N LYS A 976 17.61 33.74 65.17
CA LYS A 976 17.99 35.15 65.29
C LYS A 976 17.85 35.66 66.71
N LEU A 977 18.93 36.20 67.27
CA LEU A 977 18.94 36.77 68.62
C LEU A 977 19.22 38.27 68.61
N LYS A 978 18.62 39.01 69.54
CA LYS A 978 18.77 40.47 69.66
C LYS A 978 19.77 40.85 70.75
N ASN A 979 20.84 41.55 70.37
CA ASN A 979 21.99 41.91 71.21
C ASN A 979 22.58 40.72 71.99
N PRO A 980 22.83 39.55 71.36
CA PRO A 980 23.42 38.43 72.08
C PRO A 980 24.88 38.73 72.46
N SER A 981 25.30 38.26 73.64
CA SER A 981 26.70 38.17 74.07
C SER A 981 26.90 36.76 74.60
N GLY A 982 27.86 36.02 74.02
CA GLY A 982 28.04 34.59 74.24
C GLY A 982 28.47 33.86 72.96
N THR A 983 28.36 32.53 72.96
CA THR A 983 28.87 31.68 71.87
C THR A 983 27.75 30.95 71.15
N PHE A 984 27.76 30.98 69.81
CA PHE A 984 27.02 30.06 68.96
C PHE A 984 27.92 28.85 68.67
N THR A 985 27.43 27.64 68.88
CA THR A 985 28.13 26.39 68.51
C THR A 985 27.23 25.58 67.59
N PHE A 986 27.75 25.08 66.47
CA PHE A 986 27.03 24.18 65.58
C PHE A 986 27.67 22.80 65.62
N THR A 987 26.86 21.74 65.66
CA THR A 987 27.32 20.35 65.65
C THR A 987 26.61 19.60 64.54
N VAL A 988 27.37 18.87 63.71
CA VAL A 988 26.80 18.01 62.67
C VAL A 988 26.36 16.69 63.30
N ASP A 989 25.08 16.35 63.12
CA ASP A 989 24.46 15.14 63.65
C ASP A 989 24.52 13.98 62.64
N ASN A 990 24.22 14.26 61.38
CA ASN A 990 24.16 13.24 60.32
C ASN A 990 24.33 13.84 58.92
N ILE A 991 24.74 13.00 57.96
CA ILE A 991 24.76 13.32 56.53
C ILE A 991 24.13 12.16 55.74
N THR A 992 23.27 12.47 54.77
CA THR A 992 22.63 11.45 53.91
C THR A 992 22.77 11.78 52.42
N LYS A 993 23.03 10.74 51.61
CA LYS A 993 23.05 10.75 50.14
C LYS A 993 22.87 9.33 49.61
N ALA A 994 22.03 9.12 48.61
CA ALA A 994 21.76 7.79 48.06
C ALA A 994 23.03 7.18 47.43
N GLY A 995 23.35 5.92 47.74
CA GLY A 995 24.57 5.25 47.26
C GLY A 995 25.87 5.66 48.00
N TRP A 996 25.76 6.47 49.05
CA TRP A 996 26.90 6.91 49.87
C TRP A 996 26.74 6.48 51.32
N THR A 997 27.87 6.20 51.97
CA THR A 997 27.93 5.93 53.41
C THR A 997 28.55 7.13 54.13
N TYR A 998 27.87 7.69 55.14
CA TYR A 998 28.46 8.72 55.99
C TYR A 998 29.38 8.07 57.03
N ASP A 999 30.69 8.33 56.92
CA ASP A 999 31.68 7.86 57.88
C ASP A 999 31.92 8.91 58.95
N PHE A 1000 31.12 8.83 60.01
CA PHE A 1000 31.22 9.74 61.16
C PHE A 1000 32.61 9.71 61.83
N ALA A 1001 33.32 8.58 61.80
CA ALA A 1001 34.63 8.45 62.43
C ALA A 1001 35.74 9.15 61.64
N ALA A 1002 35.51 9.42 60.35
CA ALA A 1002 36.43 10.12 59.47
C ALA A 1002 36.26 11.65 59.51
N ASN A 1003 35.24 12.18 60.20
CA ASN A 1003 35.05 13.62 60.33
C ASN A 1003 36.29 14.31 60.91
N VAL A 1004 36.80 15.30 60.18
CA VAL A 1004 37.88 16.19 60.65
C VAL A 1004 37.34 17.11 61.74
N GLU A 1005 36.11 17.58 61.56
CA GLU A 1005 35.39 18.40 62.52
C GLU A 1005 33.95 17.90 62.70
N THR A 1006 33.49 17.85 63.95
CA THR A 1006 32.11 17.47 64.28
C THR A 1006 31.31 18.66 64.83
N SER A 1007 31.99 19.67 65.33
CA SER A 1007 31.38 20.90 65.84
C SER A 1007 32.38 22.05 65.84
N ASP A 1008 31.93 23.27 65.56
CA ASP A 1008 32.72 24.49 65.76
C ASP A 1008 31.86 25.63 66.36
N SER A 1009 32.50 26.70 66.83
CA SER A 1009 31.87 27.76 67.59
C SER A 1009 32.39 29.17 67.28
N ILE A 1010 31.51 30.17 67.40
CA ILE A 1010 31.86 31.59 67.27
C ILE A 1010 31.27 32.41 68.42
N THR A 1011 32.13 33.21 69.06
CA THR A 1011 31.73 34.10 70.17
C THR A 1011 31.45 35.50 69.67
N VAL A 1012 30.30 36.04 70.07
CA VAL A 1012 29.94 37.44 69.90
C VAL A 1012 30.17 38.20 71.21
N PRO A 1013 30.87 39.35 71.17
CA PRO A 1013 31.24 40.10 72.37
C PRO A 1013 30.03 40.67 73.14
#